data_AF-A0A8S4A008-F1
#
_entry.id   AF-A0A8S4A008-F1
#
_cell.length_a   1.000
_cell.length_b   1.000
_cell.length_c   1.000
_cell.angle_alpha   90.00
_cell.angle_beta   90.00
_cell.angle_gamma   90.00
#
_symmetry.space_group_name_H-M   'P 1'
#
loop_
_entity.id
_entity.type
_entity.pdbx_description
1 polymer ?
#
loop_
_entity_poly.entity_id
_entity_poly.type
_entity_poly.pdbx_seq_one_letter_code
_entity_poly.pdbx_strand_id
1 'polypeptide(L)'
;MTQCSQQTLKKSVDMKSRLEEAILGTGNARTEMMLRRRQNSQLSLSGLGGSQTPPPNMAPENAGSRLRWRKDQVQWRHSVELYDSPRPQEHELESQDEGSLAAEVSLICLDSLELIIQIAQNSETLHPLLGSSLRVLLHLLSLNQSSPVLQHLFATQRALVTKFLDLLFEEETEQCAELCLRLLRHCSSPIAVTRSQASASLYLLMRQNFELGNNFARVKMQVTMSLSSLVGQNQTFNEEFLRKSLKTILTYAEADQDLENTSFREQVRDLVFNLHMILSDTVKMKEFAEDPEMLLDLMYRIAKGYQNSPDLRLTWLQNMARDHSKRGNHAEAAQCLVHAAGLVAEYLNMLEDKPHLPVGCVAFEKITPNVLEESAVSDDVVSPDEEGICTGMYFTENGLVGLLEQAASSFNMASMFEAVNEVYKLMIPIYEHNRDYKKLAHVHQKLHEAFTNVTRQEGKRIFGTYFRVGFYGAKFGDLNGEEFIYKEQMITKLPEISHRLESFYSERFGHEFVEIVKDSNTVEKDKLDPEKAYIQITYVEPYFDLYEFKERITYFDKNYKLKRFIYATPFTLDGRAHGELSEQYKRKTVLTTNHFFPYIKTRVSVIERQQVILSPVEVAIEDIQKRTRELALALLQEPPDTKILQMVLQGCIGTTVNQGPLEVALVFLSDIAEGKQSPSKAHTKLRLCFKDFIKKCGDALQKNKTLITHEQKEYQRELERNYHTFRDKISPMISTTTLRKPRHHKREGKESRSKRQSDVNSSVC
;
A
#
# COMPACT_ATOMS: atom_id res chain seq x y z
N MET A 1 3.01 -35.85 10.83
CA MET A 1 3.66 -35.02 11.88
C MET A 1 4.95 -34.36 11.39
N THR A 2 5.92 -35.08 10.82
CA THR A 2 7.25 -34.53 10.43
C THR A 2 7.26 -33.36 9.44
N GLN A 3 6.28 -33.23 8.53
CA GLN A 3 6.21 -32.08 7.61
C GLN A 3 5.77 -30.76 8.28
N CYS A 4 4.96 -30.81 9.35
CA CYS A 4 4.49 -29.60 10.03
C CYS A 4 5.65 -28.92 10.79
N SER A 5 6.43 -29.69 11.56
CA SER A 5 7.62 -29.19 12.25
C SER A 5 8.67 -28.60 11.30
N GLN A 6 8.81 -29.13 10.08
CA GLN A 6 9.71 -28.56 9.07
C GLN A 6 9.21 -27.22 8.50
N GLN A 7 7.90 -26.96 8.50
CA GLN A 7 7.35 -25.67 8.10
C GLN A 7 7.47 -24.62 9.22
N THR A 8 7.25 -24.99 10.49
CA THR A 8 7.46 -24.06 11.61
C THR A 8 8.94 -23.73 11.83
N LEU A 9 9.85 -24.70 11.73
CA LEU A 9 11.30 -24.42 11.73
C LEU A 9 11.72 -23.51 10.56
N LYS A 10 11.19 -23.71 9.34
CA LYS A 10 11.46 -22.80 8.22
C LYS A 10 10.93 -21.39 8.47
N LYS A 11 9.72 -21.23 9.03
CA LYS A 11 9.18 -19.92 9.41
C LYS A 11 10.04 -19.24 10.49
N SER A 12 10.47 -19.97 11.52
CA SER A 12 11.33 -19.44 12.60
C SER A 12 12.70 -18.98 12.09
N VAL A 13 13.30 -19.73 11.15
CA VAL A 13 14.56 -19.36 10.49
C VAL A 13 14.38 -18.14 9.56
N ASP A 14 13.32 -18.07 8.75
CA ASP A 14 13.05 -16.91 7.87
C ASP A 14 12.68 -15.65 8.67
N MET A 15 12.06 -15.82 9.84
CA MET A 15 11.81 -14.74 10.79
C MET A 15 13.08 -14.34 11.56
N LYS A 16 14.09 -15.22 11.67
CA LYS A 16 15.39 -14.91 12.25
C LYS A 16 16.28 -14.16 11.26
N SER A 17 16.32 -14.55 9.98
CA SER A 17 17.05 -13.82 8.94
C SER A 17 16.49 -12.40 8.75
N ARG A 18 15.17 -12.23 8.67
CA ARG A 18 14.53 -10.90 8.59
C ARG A 18 14.78 -10.04 9.82
N LEU A 19 14.81 -10.64 11.02
CA LEU A 19 15.18 -9.94 12.25
C LEU A 19 16.66 -9.53 12.24
N GLU A 20 17.55 -10.39 11.76
CA GLU A 20 18.97 -10.08 11.58
C GLU A 20 19.19 -8.98 10.54
N GLU A 21 18.48 -8.98 9.40
CA GLU A 21 18.51 -7.88 8.41
C GLU A 21 17.99 -6.55 8.99
N ALA A 22 16.87 -6.58 9.72
CA ALA A 22 16.30 -5.40 10.38
C ALA A 22 17.21 -4.84 11.51
N ILE A 23 17.97 -5.71 12.17
CA ILE A 23 18.98 -5.33 13.18
C ILE A 23 20.27 -4.82 12.53
N LEU A 24 20.66 -5.33 11.35
CA LEU A 24 21.93 -5.02 10.70
C LEU A 24 21.90 -3.77 9.80
N GLY A 25 20.71 -3.32 9.38
CA GLY A 25 20.50 -1.99 8.77
C GLY A 25 21.42 -1.67 7.58
N THR A 26 21.15 -2.28 6.42
CA THR A 26 21.68 -1.91 5.08
C THR A 26 23.09 -1.27 5.08
N GLY A 27 24.08 -2.04 5.53
CA GLY A 27 25.41 -1.52 5.79
C GLY A 27 26.18 -1.08 4.54
N ASN A 28 26.46 0.23 4.44
CA ASN A 28 27.49 0.78 3.53
C ASN A 28 28.59 1.60 4.25
N ALA A 29 28.33 2.14 5.44
CA ALA A 29 29.29 3.00 6.16
C ALA A 29 30.58 2.28 6.63
N ARG A 30 30.54 0.95 6.83
CA ARG A 30 31.67 0.18 7.37
C ARG A 30 32.80 -0.01 6.34
N THR A 31 32.46 -0.13 5.06
CA THR A 31 33.40 -0.37 3.96
C THR A 31 34.15 0.93 3.60
N GLU A 32 33.42 2.06 3.56
CA GLU A 32 34.00 3.40 3.35
C GLU A 32 35.03 3.77 4.43
N MET A 33 34.72 3.51 5.70
CA MET A 33 35.63 3.83 6.81
C MET A 33 36.93 3.01 6.76
N MET A 34 36.88 1.76 6.26
CA MET A 34 38.08 0.94 6.06
C MET A 34 38.93 1.41 4.87
N LEU A 35 38.32 1.93 3.80
CA LEU A 35 39.02 2.52 2.66
C LEU A 35 39.77 3.80 3.06
N ARG A 36 39.12 4.72 3.79
CA ARG A 36 39.79 5.92 4.34
C ARG A 36 40.97 5.58 5.25
N ARG A 37 40.90 4.49 6.02
CA ARG A 37 41.98 4.07 6.94
C ARG A 37 43.20 3.46 6.23
N ARG A 38 43.01 2.85 5.04
CA ARG A 38 44.12 2.36 4.20
C ARG A 38 44.84 3.48 3.45
N GLN A 39 44.13 4.53 3.05
CA GLN A 39 44.75 5.65 2.32
C GLN A 39 45.64 6.52 3.21
N ASN A 40 45.27 6.72 4.48
CA ASN A 40 46.07 7.47 5.46
C ASN A 40 47.26 6.70 6.06
N SER A 41 47.43 5.40 5.77
CA SER A 41 48.52 4.57 6.33
C SER A 41 49.70 4.34 5.38
N GLN A 42 49.69 4.94 4.18
CA GLN A 42 50.82 4.88 3.22
C GLN A 42 51.62 6.19 3.09
N LEU A 43 51.30 7.24 3.86
CA LEU A 43 51.90 8.58 3.73
C LEU A 43 52.84 8.98 4.89
N SER A 44 53.19 8.05 5.79
CA SER A 44 53.95 8.35 7.02
C SER A 44 55.24 7.55 7.20
N LEU A 45 55.83 6.98 6.14
CA LEU A 45 57.12 6.28 6.23
C LEU A 45 58.04 6.44 5.01
N SER A 46 58.50 7.66 4.73
CA SER A 46 59.73 7.87 3.94
C SER A 46 60.35 9.25 4.14
N GLY A 47 61.64 9.28 4.50
CA GLY A 47 62.55 10.38 4.15
C GLY A 47 62.69 11.54 5.14
N LEU A 48 63.73 11.50 5.98
CA LEU A 48 64.37 12.69 6.54
C LEU A 48 65.88 12.61 6.29
N GLY A 49 66.46 13.65 5.70
CA GLY A 49 67.91 13.79 5.53
C GLY A 49 68.31 15.00 4.67
N GLY A 50 69.22 15.82 5.17
CA GLY A 50 70.01 16.75 4.34
C GLY A 50 69.67 18.25 4.43
N SER A 51 70.34 18.92 5.36
CA SER A 51 70.65 20.36 5.44
C SER A 51 70.89 21.13 4.11
N GLN A 52 70.52 22.43 4.05
CA GLN A 52 71.43 23.61 4.05
C GLN A 52 70.72 24.96 3.79
N THR A 53 71.30 26.05 4.31
CA THR A 53 71.00 27.49 4.07
C THR A 53 72.21 28.11 3.28
N PRO A 54 72.34 29.43 2.90
CA PRO A 54 71.63 30.65 3.36
C PRO A 54 71.35 31.70 2.20
N PRO A 55 71.49 33.06 2.29
CA PRO A 55 70.58 34.06 1.64
C PRO A 55 71.36 35.03 0.67
N PRO A 56 71.12 36.37 0.45
CA PRO A 56 70.07 37.32 0.90
C PRO A 56 69.59 38.45 -0.08
N ASN A 57 68.64 39.27 0.42
CA ASN A 57 68.41 40.73 0.21
C ASN A 57 68.02 41.36 -1.16
N MET A 58 66.76 41.81 -1.22
CA MET A 58 66.40 43.25 -1.25
C MET A 58 65.01 43.47 -0.57
N ALA A 59 64.69 44.69 -0.14
CA ALA A 59 63.58 45.04 0.77
C ALA A 59 62.76 46.24 0.21
N PRO A 60 61.84 46.91 0.96
CA PRO A 60 61.05 46.55 2.15
C PRO A 60 59.51 46.79 1.99
N GLU A 61 58.68 46.36 2.94
CA GLU A 61 57.71 47.20 3.72
C GLU A 61 56.66 46.38 4.51
N ASN A 62 56.44 46.79 5.76
CA ASN A 62 55.27 46.57 6.64
C ASN A 62 54.52 45.23 6.63
N ALA A 63 54.88 44.33 7.56
CA ALA A 63 54.05 44.07 8.75
C ALA A 63 54.74 43.10 9.73
N GLY A 64 55.04 43.55 10.95
CA GLY A 64 55.44 42.64 12.01
C GLY A 64 55.56 43.34 13.36
N SER A 65 54.97 42.75 14.40
CA SER A 65 55.60 42.50 15.72
C SER A 65 54.57 42.29 16.83
N ARG A 66 54.64 41.12 17.47
CA ARG A 66 54.54 40.88 18.93
C ARG A 66 53.52 41.73 19.71
N LEU A 67 52.38 41.12 20.04
CA LEU A 67 51.46 41.61 21.07
C LEU A 67 52.13 41.56 22.46
N ARG A 68 52.45 42.74 22.99
CA ARG A 68 53.00 42.95 24.35
C ARG A 68 51.93 43.65 25.20
N TRP A 69 51.67 43.13 26.39
CA TRP A 69 50.64 43.64 27.30
C TRP A 69 50.94 45.04 27.87
N ARG A 70 49.98 45.99 27.73
CA ARG A 70 49.39 46.86 28.79
C ARG A 70 48.99 48.27 28.29
N LYS A 71 47.86 48.75 28.84
CA LYS A 71 47.54 50.17 29.24
C LYS A 71 47.47 51.24 28.14
N ASP A 72 46.62 52.28 28.19
CA ASP A 72 45.57 52.75 29.13
C ASP A 72 44.51 53.58 28.34
N GLN A 73 43.40 53.91 29.03
CA GLN A 73 42.38 54.97 28.78
C GLN A 73 41.17 54.57 27.89
N VAL A 74 39.93 54.44 28.37
CA VAL A 74 39.19 54.87 29.60
C VAL A 74 38.87 56.36 29.72
N GLN A 75 37.59 56.70 29.52
CA GLN A 75 36.81 57.75 30.19
C GLN A 75 35.32 57.52 29.85
N TRP A 76 34.30 57.66 30.71
CA TRP A 76 34.09 57.68 32.17
C TRP A 76 32.62 58.09 32.36
N ARG A 77 31.81 57.33 33.12
CA ARG A 77 30.48 57.64 33.73
C ARG A 77 29.78 56.29 34.01
N HIS A 78 29.19 56.03 35.17
CA HIS A 78 29.29 56.62 36.51
C HIS A 78 28.83 55.51 37.49
N SER A 79 29.32 55.48 38.73
CA SER A 79 28.83 54.52 39.73
C SER A 79 27.34 54.72 40.03
N VAL A 80 26.58 53.62 40.03
CA VAL A 80 25.54 53.37 41.03
C VAL A 80 25.79 51.96 41.53
N GLU A 81 26.10 51.85 42.82
CA GLU A 81 26.22 50.57 43.52
C GLU A 81 24.81 49.94 43.63
N LEU A 82 24.71 48.61 43.56
CA LEU A 82 23.99 47.76 44.53
C LEU A 82 23.76 46.31 44.03
N TYR A 83 24.18 45.36 44.87
CA TYR A 83 23.89 43.92 44.90
C TYR A 83 24.56 42.93 43.92
N ASP A 84 24.81 41.75 44.47
CA ASP A 84 25.59 40.65 43.93
C ASP A 84 25.09 40.09 42.60
N SER A 85 26.04 39.65 41.78
CA SER A 85 25.81 38.67 40.73
C SER A 85 26.81 37.54 40.93
N PRO A 86 26.36 36.32 41.32
CA PRO A 86 27.26 35.21 41.62
C PRO A 86 28.01 34.77 40.37
N ARG A 87 29.21 34.22 40.57
CA ARG A 87 30.06 33.71 39.50
C ARG A 87 29.36 32.54 38.80
N PRO A 88 29.64 32.25 37.51
CA PRO A 88 29.03 31.11 36.80
C PRO A 88 29.16 29.76 37.53
N GLN A 89 30.23 29.61 38.32
CA GLN A 89 30.53 28.43 39.13
C GLN A 89 29.70 28.32 40.41
N GLU A 90 29.18 29.43 40.95
CA GLU A 90 28.27 29.44 42.11
C GLU A 90 26.86 29.02 41.65
N HIS A 91 26.39 29.52 40.50
CA HIS A 91 25.11 29.09 39.90
C HIS A 91 25.09 27.60 39.51
N GLU A 92 26.23 27.01 39.13
CA GLU A 92 26.36 25.56 38.90
C GLU A 92 26.30 24.73 40.20
N LEU A 93 26.76 25.29 41.32
CA LEU A 93 26.69 24.66 42.65
C LEU A 93 25.28 24.76 43.23
N GLU A 94 24.64 25.94 43.17
CA GLU A 94 23.24 26.15 43.57
C GLU A 94 22.31 25.20 42.80
N SER A 95 22.54 25.01 41.49
CA SER A 95 21.77 24.04 40.68
C SER A 95 21.98 22.57 41.10
N GLN A 96 23.15 22.24 41.66
CA GLN A 96 23.44 20.89 42.19
C GLN A 96 22.82 20.67 43.57
N ASP A 97 22.82 21.69 44.42
CA ASP A 97 22.18 21.66 45.73
C ASP A 97 20.64 21.59 45.60
N GLU A 98 20.04 22.38 44.70
CA GLU A 98 18.62 22.27 44.34
C GLU A 98 18.26 20.88 43.80
N GLY A 99 19.09 20.34 42.90
CA GLY A 99 18.90 18.98 42.36
C GLY A 99 19.03 17.88 43.40
N SER A 100 19.88 18.08 44.42
CA SER A 100 20.07 17.15 45.54
C SER A 100 18.90 17.21 46.52
N LEU A 101 18.42 18.42 46.86
CA LEU A 101 17.25 18.63 47.69
C LEU A 101 15.99 18.05 47.04
N ALA A 102 15.79 18.24 45.73
CA ALA A 102 14.68 17.64 44.99
C ALA A 102 14.74 16.10 44.97
N ALA A 103 15.95 15.53 44.95
CA ALA A 103 16.14 14.09 45.06
C ALA A 103 15.81 13.57 46.48
N GLU A 104 16.24 14.28 47.53
CA GLU A 104 15.93 13.94 48.93
C GLU A 104 14.43 13.97 49.20
N VAL A 105 13.73 15.04 48.78
CA VAL A 105 12.26 15.14 48.89
C VAL A 105 11.58 13.96 48.18
N SER A 106 12.04 13.59 46.99
CA SER A 106 11.47 12.47 46.23
C SER A 106 11.70 11.11 46.91
N LEU A 107 12.83 10.92 47.61
CA LEU A 107 13.09 9.72 48.42
C LEU A 107 12.25 9.71 49.71
N ILE A 108 12.07 10.84 50.39
CA ILE A 108 11.20 10.95 51.57
C ILE A 108 9.74 10.62 51.20
N CYS A 109 9.26 11.11 50.05
CA CYS A 109 7.95 10.73 49.53
C CYS A 109 7.83 9.22 49.25
N LEU A 110 8.89 8.60 48.73
CA LEU A 110 8.91 7.17 48.43
C LEU A 110 8.92 6.31 49.71
N ASP A 111 9.76 6.66 50.69
CA ASP A 111 9.82 5.99 52.01
C ASP A 111 8.48 6.13 52.75
N SER A 112 7.86 7.32 52.69
CA SER A 112 6.51 7.55 53.22
C SER A 112 5.46 6.67 52.56
N LEU A 113 5.50 6.49 51.23
CA LEU A 113 4.61 5.58 50.50
C LEU A 113 4.85 4.12 50.93
N GLU A 114 6.11 3.67 50.99
CA GLU A 114 6.43 2.30 51.41
C GLU A 114 5.98 2.01 52.84
N LEU A 115 6.15 2.95 53.77
CA LEU A 115 5.66 2.84 55.14
C LEU A 115 4.12 2.76 55.19
N ILE A 116 3.41 3.59 54.43
CA ILE A 116 1.95 3.54 54.30
C ILE A 116 1.48 2.17 53.78
N ILE A 117 2.13 1.66 52.73
CA ILE A 117 1.83 0.34 52.14
C ILE A 117 2.13 -0.80 53.14
N GLN A 118 3.23 -0.72 53.91
CA GLN A 118 3.57 -1.71 54.94
C GLN A 118 2.55 -1.74 56.08
N ILE A 119 2.09 -0.58 56.56
CA ILE A 119 1.08 -0.48 57.62
C ILE A 119 -0.28 -0.99 57.11
N ALA A 120 -0.64 -0.65 55.87
CA ALA A 120 -1.94 -0.99 55.28
C ALA A 120 -2.11 -2.46 54.91
N GLN A 121 -1.04 -3.25 54.81
CA GLN A 121 -1.10 -4.70 54.49
C GLN A 121 -2.02 -5.52 55.42
N ASN A 122 -2.32 -5.01 56.62
CA ASN A 122 -3.19 -5.65 57.60
C ASN A 122 -4.60 -5.02 57.70
N SER A 123 -5.03 -4.19 56.73
CA SER A 123 -6.29 -3.43 56.79
C SER A 123 -7.17 -3.65 55.56
N GLU A 124 -8.49 -3.68 55.75
CA GLU A 124 -9.49 -3.71 54.66
C GLU A 124 -9.42 -2.48 53.73
N THR A 125 -8.73 -1.41 54.15
CA THR A 125 -8.53 -0.19 53.35
C THR A 125 -7.40 -0.30 52.31
N LEU A 126 -6.75 -1.46 52.18
CA LEU A 126 -5.59 -1.68 51.31
C LEU A 126 -5.86 -1.37 49.82
N HIS A 127 -6.98 -1.82 49.26
CA HIS A 127 -7.31 -1.65 47.83
C HIS A 127 -7.35 -0.17 47.37
N PRO A 128 -8.21 0.71 47.93
CA PRO A 128 -8.29 2.11 47.50
C PRO A 128 -7.02 2.92 47.82
N LEU A 129 -6.29 2.53 48.87
CA LEU A 129 -5.04 3.16 49.25
C LEU A 129 -3.90 2.78 48.29
N LEU A 130 -3.86 1.54 47.80
CA LEU A 130 -2.88 1.08 46.84
C LEU A 130 -3.11 1.69 45.45
N GLY A 131 -4.37 1.78 44.98
CA GLY A 131 -4.72 2.53 43.78
C GLY A 131 -4.29 4.00 43.86
N SER A 132 -4.44 4.64 45.03
CA SER A 132 -3.96 6.01 45.28
C SER A 132 -2.42 6.10 45.32
N SER A 133 -1.75 5.11 45.92
CA SER A 133 -0.28 5.05 46.02
C SER A 133 0.38 4.86 44.64
N LEU A 134 -0.24 4.07 43.77
CA LEU A 134 0.18 3.90 42.38
C LEU A 134 0.08 5.23 41.60
N ARG A 135 -0.96 6.06 41.80
CA ARG A 135 -1.06 7.40 41.17
C ARG A 135 0.06 8.32 41.59
N VAL A 136 0.45 8.32 42.87
CA VAL A 136 1.58 9.12 43.36
C VAL A 136 2.90 8.63 42.77
N LEU A 137 3.10 7.31 42.70
CA LEU A 137 4.29 6.70 42.08
C LEU A 137 4.38 7.02 40.58
N LEU A 138 3.27 6.96 39.85
CA LEU A 138 3.18 7.34 38.43
C LEU A 138 3.43 8.84 38.23
N HIS A 139 2.93 9.69 39.13
CA HIS A 139 3.24 11.11 39.10
C HIS A 139 4.75 11.35 39.31
N LEU A 140 5.38 10.72 40.31
CA LEU A 140 6.83 10.81 40.51
C LEU A 140 7.63 10.32 39.29
N LEU A 141 7.20 9.24 38.63
CA LEU A 141 7.78 8.74 37.37
C LEU A 141 7.53 9.65 36.15
N SER A 142 6.54 10.54 36.20
CA SER A 142 6.25 11.52 35.15
C SER A 142 7.20 12.73 35.18
N LEU A 143 7.74 13.05 36.36
CA LEU A 143 8.66 14.16 36.59
C LEU A 143 10.09 13.84 36.11
N ASN A 144 10.91 14.88 35.93
CA ASN A 144 12.31 14.75 35.52
C ASN A 144 13.20 14.39 36.73
N GLN A 145 13.08 13.16 37.21
CA GLN A 145 13.77 12.66 38.39
C GLN A 145 15.26 12.33 38.15
N SER A 146 16.05 12.37 39.22
CA SER A 146 17.48 12.02 39.17
C SER A 146 17.69 10.51 38.98
N SER A 147 18.84 10.11 38.42
CA SER A 147 19.14 8.69 38.17
C SER A 147 19.09 7.76 39.40
N PRO A 148 19.57 8.13 40.61
CA PRO A 148 19.41 7.27 41.79
C PRO A 148 17.95 7.17 42.23
N VAL A 149 17.20 8.28 42.25
CA VAL A 149 15.77 8.28 42.61
C VAL A 149 14.97 7.36 41.69
N LEU A 150 15.23 7.40 40.38
CA LEU A 150 14.59 6.49 39.42
C LEU A 150 14.89 5.01 39.72
N GLN A 151 16.09 4.65 40.20
CA GLN A 151 16.40 3.25 40.56
C GLN A 151 15.54 2.78 41.73
N HIS A 152 15.36 3.62 42.75
CA HIS A 152 14.47 3.32 43.88
C HIS A 152 13.00 3.26 43.45
N LEU A 153 12.52 4.23 42.67
CA LEU A 153 11.16 4.23 42.11
C LEU A 153 10.86 2.96 41.30
N PHE A 154 11.80 2.48 40.48
CA PHE A 154 11.63 1.21 39.76
C PHE A 154 11.69 -0.02 40.67
N ALA A 155 12.45 0.02 41.78
CA ALA A 155 12.47 -1.07 42.75
C ALA A 155 11.12 -1.17 43.49
N THR A 156 10.59 -0.06 44.00
CA THR A 156 9.26 0.01 44.63
C THR A 156 8.16 -0.38 43.65
N GLN A 157 8.22 0.11 42.41
CA GLN A 157 7.27 -0.27 41.35
C GLN A 157 7.25 -1.78 41.12
N ARG A 158 8.40 -2.44 40.99
CA ARG A 158 8.47 -3.89 40.80
C ARG A 158 7.96 -4.65 42.02
N ALA A 159 8.31 -4.21 43.23
CA ALA A 159 7.84 -4.80 44.47
C ALA A 159 6.31 -4.71 44.62
N LEU A 160 5.69 -3.61 44.16
CA LEU A 160 4.24 -3.44 44.13
C LEU A 160 3.59 -4.38 43.11
N VAL A 161 4.10 -4.43 41.86
CA VAL A 161 3.56 -5.33 40.83
C VAL A 161 3.60 -6.79 41.31
N THR A 162 4.74 -7.27 41.83
CA THR A 162 4.86 -8.67 42.27
C THR A 162 4.02 -9.04 43.50
N LYS A 163 3.57 -8.06 44.29
CA LYS A 163 2.76 -8.30 45.50
C LYS A 163 1.26 -8.17 45.26
N PHE A 164 0.86 -7.38 44.27
CA PHE A 164 -0.53 -6.95 44.06
C PHE A 164 -0.90 -7.02 42.57
N LEU A 165 -0.75 -8.23 42.02
CA LEU A 165 -0.96 -8.53 40.61
C LEU A 165 -2.41 -8.28 40.19
N ASP A 166 -3.34 -8.87 40.92
CA ASP A 166 -4.77 -8.87 40.60
C ASP A 166 -5.32 -7.43 40.58
N LEU A 167 -4.94 -6.59 41.55
CA LEU A 167 -5.38 -5.18 41.59
C LEU A 167 -4.94 -4.37 40.34
N LEU A 168 -3.72 -4.59 39.85
CA LEU A 168 -3.20 -3.84 38.71
C LEU A 168 -3.79 -4.33 37.37
N PHE A 169 -4.05 -5.63 37.27
CA PHE A 169 -4.54 -6.26 36.04
C PHE A 169 -6.05 -6.47 35.97
N GLU A 170 -6.79 -6.29 37.07
CA GLU A 170 -8.25 -6.28 37.09
C GLU A 170 -8.75 -4.83 37.32
N GLU A 171 -8.58 -4.28 38.53
CA GLU A 171 -9.23 -3.03 38.96
C GLU A 171 -8.66 -1.72 38.37
N GLU A 172 -7.34 -1.56 38.21
CA GLU A 172 -6.70 -0.27 37.88
C GLU A 172 -6.14 -0.20 36.44
N THR A 173 -7.03 -0.45 35.46
CA THR A 173 -6.73 -0.52 34.01
C THR A 173 -5.97 0.71 33.46
N GLU A 174 -6.44 1.92 33.79
CA GLU A 174 -5.86 3.19 33.33
C GLU A 174 -4.44 3.42 33.88
N GLN A 175 -4.19 2.98 35.11
CA GLN A 175 -2.88 3.10 35.74
C GLN A 175 -1.87 2.14 35.14
N CYS A 176 -2.30 0.94 34.72
CA CYS A 176 -1.46 0.03 33.95
C CYS A 176 -1.07 0.63 32.58
N ALA A 177 -1.99 1.33 31.91
CA ALA A 177 -1.72 2.03 30.65
C ALA A 177 -0.69 3.16 30.84
N GLU A 178 -0.92 4.04 31.83
CA GLU A 178 0.00 5.13 32.17
C GLU A 178 1.38 4.60 32.63
N LEU A 179 1.42 3.50 33.37
CA LEU A 179 2.67 2.83 33.75
C LEU A 179 3.47 2.38 32.52
N CYS A 180 2.83 1.75 31.53
CA CYS A 180 3.46 1.34 30.28
C CYS A 180 4.03 2.56 29.51
N LEU A 181 3.30 3.67 29.47
CA LEU A 181 3.75 4.92 28.85
C LEU A 181 4.98 5.52 29.54
N ARG A 182 4.98 5.58 30.89
CA ARG A 182 6.14 6.08 31.65
C ARG A 182 7.34 5.15 31.52
N LEU A 183 7.15 3.83 31.56
CA LEU A 183 8.24 2.86 31.36
C LEU A 183 8.87 2.98 29.96
N LEU A 184 8.06 3.11 28.90
CA LEU A 184 8.58 3.32 27.53
C LEU A 184 9.32 4.65 27.37
N ARG A 185 8.85 5.73 28.00
CA ARG A 185 9.56 7.02 28.04
C ARG A 185 10.93 6.89 28.71
N HIS A 186 11.04 6.13 29.80
CA HIS A 186 12.33 5.88 30.46
C HIS A 186 13.22 4.89 29.67
N CYS A 187 12.63 3.99 28.89
CA CYS A 187 13.36 3.13 27.95
C CYS A 187 14.04 3.88 26.78
N SER A 188 13.60 5.11 26.44
CA SER A 188 14.28 5.97 25.45
C SER A 188 15.27 6.98 26.06
N SER A 189 15.48 6.94 27.39
CA SER A 189 16.43 7.81 28.11
C SER A 189 17.88 7.63 27.61
N PRO A 190 18.70 8.70 27.53
CA PRO A 190 20.13 8.57 27.20
C PRO A 190 20.94 7.82 28.26
N ILE A 191 20.45 7.72 29.51
CA ILE A 191 21.16 7.09 30.63
C ILE A 191 21.00 5.56 30.59
N ALA A 192 22.11 4.84 30.47
CA ALA A 192 22.11 3.37 30.34
C ALA A 192 21.50 2.63 31.55
N VAL A 193 21.78 3.09 32.77
CA VAL A 193 21.26 2.48 34.00
C VAL A 193 19.74 2.60 34.06
N THR A 194 19.20 3.81 33.81
CA THR A 194 17.76 4.07 33.74
C THR A 194 17.07 3.19 32.70
N ARG A 195 17.64 3.04 31.49
CA ARG A 195 17.10 2.14 30.47
C ARG A 195 17.05 0.67 30.90
N SER A 196 18.13 0.15 31.50
CA SER A 196 18.20 -1.24 31.95
C SER A 196 17.16 -1.54 33.04
N GLN A 197 16.98 -0.60 33.98
CA GLN A 197 15.98 -0.70 35.05
C GLN A 197 14.55 -0.62 34.51
N ALA A 198 14.26 0.32 33.61
CA ALA A 198 12.94 0.44 32.96
C ALA A 198 12.62 -0.80 32.09
N SER A 199 13.61 -1.33 31.38
CA SER A 199 13.49 -2.57 30.60
C SER A 199 13.18 -3.78 31.48
N ALA A 200 13.82 -3.88 32.66
CA ALA A 200 13.56 -4.97 33.61
C ALA A 200 12.16 -4.86 34.24
N SER A 201 11.71 -3.64 34.58
CA SER A 201 10.35 -3.37 35.04
C SER A 201 9.28 -3.70 33.98
N LEU A 202 9.55 -3.40 32.71
CA LEU A 202 8.64 -3.70 31.61
C LEU A 202 8.60 -5.21 31.29
N TYR A 203 9.75 -5.89 31.33
CA TYR A 203 9.82 -7.35 31.23
C TYR A 203 9.04 -8.04 32.35
N LEU A 204 9.19 -7.59 33.59
CA LEU A 204 8.47 -8.15 34.75
C LEU A 204 6.95 -8.01 34.60
N LEU A 205 6.45 -6.86 34.13
CA LEU A 205 5.02 -6.68 33.82
C LEU A 205 4.51 -7.72 32.81
N MET A 206 5.27 -7.99 31.74
CA MET A 206 4.90 -8.99 30.74
C MET A 206 4.91 -10.41 31.32
N ARG A 207 5.97 -10.78 32.05
CA ARG A 207 6.09 -12.10 32.70
C ARG A 207 4.95 -12.35 33.67
N GLN A 208 4.68 -11.39 34.56
CA GLN A 208 3.65 -11.52 35.59
C GLN A 208 2.23 -11.57 35.01
N ASN A 209 1.94 -10.81 33.94
CA ASN A 209 0.64 -10.90 33.26
C ASN A 209 0.47 -12.27 32.56
N PHE A 210 1.54 -12.82 31.99
CA PHE A 210 1.54 -14.17 31.39
C PHE A 210 1.34 -15.28 32.44
N GLU A 211 1.93 -15.16 33.64
CA GLU A 211 1.77 -16.13 34.74
C GLU A 211 0.31 -16.21 35.25
N LEU A 212 -0.49 -15.14 35.13
CA LEU A 212 -1.93 -15.14 35.45
C LEU A 212 -2.79 -15.81 34.37
N GLY A 213 -2.56 -15.48 33.09
CA GLY A 213 -3.50 -15.80 32.00
C GLY A 213 -3.00 -16.75 30.90
N ASN A 214 -1.75 -17.25 30.97
CA ASN A 214 -1.03 -17.91 29.87
C ASN A 214 -0.95 -17.07 28.56
N ASN A 215 -1.19 -15.77 28.66
CA ASN A 215 -1.10 -14.76 27.59
C ASN A 215 -0.86 -13.41 28.27
N PHE A 216 -0.27 -12.45 27.57
CA PHE A 216 -0.14 -11.06 28.06
C PHE A 216 -0.74 -10.03 27.08
N ALA A 217 -1.80 -10.41 26.36
CA ALA A 217 -2.45 -9.59 25.33
C ALA A 217 -2.80 -8.17 25.81
N ARG A 218 -3.31 -8.01 27.04
CA ARG A 218 -3.58 -6.71 27.65
C ARG A 218 -2.33 -5.83 27.78
N VAL A 219 -1.21 -6.36 28.31
CA VAL A 219 0.07 -5.62 28.37
C VAL A 219 0.64 -5.37 26.97
N LYS A 220 0.56 -6.36 26.07
CA LYS A 220 0.96 -6.26 24.64
C LYS A 220 0.28 -5.08 23.95
N MET A 221 -1.03 -4.93 24.16
CA MET A 221 -1.83 -3.80 23.67
C MET A 221 -1.42 -2.48 24.34
N GLN A 222 -1.36 -2.41 25.67
CA GLN A 222 -1.05 -1.15 26.38
C GLN A 222 0.34 -0.59 26.05
N VAL A 223 1.35 -1.46 25.90
CA VAL A 223 2.70 -1.09 25.44
C VAL A 223 2.66 -0.59 24.00
N THR A 224 1.89 -1.23 23.13
CA THR A 224 1.72 -0.83 21.73
C THR A 224 1.02 0.53 21.62
N MET A 225 -0.06 0.78 22.39
CA MET A 225 -0.76 2.07 22.44
C MET A 225 0.11 3.20 23.01
N SER A 226 0.83 2.89 24.09
CA SER A 226 1.76 3.82 24.72
C SER A 226 2.87 4.28 23.77
N LEU A 227 3.41 3.35 22.96
CA LEU A 227 4.39 3.67 21.93
C LEU A 227 3.83 4.64 20.87
N SER A 228 2.61 4.38 20.38
CA SER A 228 1.91 5.24 19.41
C SER A 228 1.79 6.68 19.90
N SER A 229 1.36 6.85 21.16
CA SER A 229 1.21 8.16 21.81
C SER A 229 2.57 8.87 21.95
N LEU A 230 3.58 8.15 22.45
CA LEU A 230 4.93 8.68 22.67
C LEU A 230 5.59 9.20 21.38
N VAL A 231 5.40 8.49 20.27
CA VAL A 231 5.92 8.84 18.93
C VAL A 231 5.11 9.98 18.29
N GLY A 232 3.80 10.04 18.52
CA GLY A 232 2.93 11.09 18.01
C GLY A 232 3.11 12.46 18.68
N GLN A 233 3.52 12.49 19.95
CA GLN A 233 3.58 13.72 20.74
C GLN A 233 4.97 14.41 20.78
N ASN A 234 6.08 13.72 20.52
CA ASN A 234 7.43 14.24 20.80
C ASN A 234 8.31 14.46 19.56
N GLN A 235 8.94 15.65 19.49
CA GLN A 235 10.00 15.96 18.51
C GLN A 235 11.40 15.49 18.97
N THR A 236 11.61 15.27 20.27
CA THR A 236 12.91 14.93 20.89
C THR A 236 12.99 13.47 21.39
N PHE A 237 12.38 12.55 20.64
CA PHE A 237 12.38 11.13 20.97
C PHE A 237 13.61 10.40 20.37
N ASN A 238 14.44 9.79 21.23
CA ASN A 238 15.64 9.06 20.81
C ASN A 238 15.34 7.59 20.50
N GLU A 239 15.08 7.30 19.22
CA GLU A 239 14.76 5.97 18.72
C GLU A 239 15.85 4.92 19.01
N GLU A 240 17.12 5.25 18.76
CA GLU A 240 18.25 4.32 18.90
C GLU A 240 18.38 3.76 20.34
N PHE A 241 18.03 4.58 21.34
CA PHE A 241 18.02 4.17 22.74
C PHE A 241 16.84 3.25 23.07
N LEU A 242 15.65 3.51 22.52
CA LEU A 242 14.53 2.57 22.69
C LEU A 242 14.82 1.23 22.00
N ARG A 243 15.40 1.24 20.79
CA ARG A 243 15.80 0.00 20.09
C ARG A 243 16.78 -0.85 20.93
N LYS A 244 17.71 -0.21 21.65
CA LYS A 244 18.64 -0.89 22.58
C LYS A 244 17.91 -1.48 23.80
N SER A 245 16.92 -0.77 24.36
CA SER A 245 16.09 -1.25 25.47
C SER A 245 15.23 -2.46 25.06
N LEU A 246 14.56 -2.40 23.91
CA LEU A 246 13.80 -3.54 23.37
C LEU A 246 14.67 -4.79 23.17
N LYS A 247 15.90 -4.63 22.65
CA LYS A 247 16.88 -5.73 22.58
C LYS A 247 17.29 -6.27 23.96
N THR A 248 17.29 -5.42 24.98
CA THR A 248 17.59 -5.84 26.36
C THR A 248 16.44 -6.68 26.92
N ILE A 249 15.18 -6.31 26.63
CA ILE A 249 13.99 -7.09 27.00
C ILE A 249 13.99 -8.47 26.34
N LEU A 250 14.34 -8.56 25.04
CA LEU A 250 14.56 -9.86 24.39
C LEU A 250 15.61 -10.68 25.14
N THR A 251 16.75 -10.07 25.50
CA THR A 251 17.84 -10.77 26.21
C THR A 251 17.38 -11.32 27.58
N TYR A 252 16.49 -10.61 28.28
CA TYR A 252 15.88 -11.12 29.51
C TYR A 252 14.94 -12.31 29.23
N ALA A 253 14.09 -12.23 28.20
CA ALA A 253 13.22 -13.33 27.78
C ALA A 253 13.97 -14.57 27.25
N GLU A 254 15.19 -14.41 26.74
CA GLU A 254 16.06 -15.52 26.33
C GLU A 254 16.85 -16.15 27.49
N ALA A 255 17.01 -15.44 28.61
CA ALA A 255 17.74 -15.90 29.79
C ALA A 255 16.84 -16.59 30.83
N ASP A 256 15.51 -16.44 30.71
CA ASP A 256 14.54 -16.94 31.66
C ASP A 256 14.22 -18.44 31.41
N GLN A 257 14.78 -19.30 32.26
CA GLN A 257 14.64 -20.76 32.13
C GLN A 257 13.28 -21.27 32.63
N ASP A 258 12.60 -20.53 33.50
CA ASP A 258 11.31 -20.94 34.09
C ASP A 258 10.23 -21.08 33.01
N LEU A 259 10.31 -20.24 31.96
CA LEU A 259 9.31 -20.10 30.91
C LEU A 259 9.76 -20.68 29.55
N GLU A 260 10.89 -21.39 29.49
CA GLU A 260 11.50 -21.86 28.24
C GLU A 260 10.59 -22.80 27.41
N ASN A 261 9.70 -23.54 28.07
CA ASN A 261 8.73 -24.45 27.44
C ASN A 261 7.38 -23.79 27.10
N THR A 262 7.26 -22.46 27.17
CA THR A 262 5.99 -21.72 26.97
C THR A 262 6.02 -20.84 25.71
N SER A 263 4.84 -20.41 25.26
CA SER A 263 4.67 -19.44 24.16
C SER A 263 5.17 -18.02 24.49
N PHE A 264 5.51 -17.73 25.75
CA PHE A 264 5.90 -16.40 26.22
C PHE A 264 7.05 -15.80 25.41
N ARG A 265 8.11 -16.58 25.16
CA ARG A 265 9.29 -16.12 24.39
C ARG A 265 8.96 -15.76 22.95
N GLU A 266 8.01 -16.48 22.33
CA GLU A 266 7.54 -16.18 20.97
C GLU A 266 6.66 -14.91 20.97
N GLN A 267 5.71 -14.79 21.91
CA GLN A 267 4.87 -13.60 22.06
C GLN A 267 5.68 -12.32 22.36
N VAL A 268 6.72 -12.39 23.21
CA VAL A 268 7.61 -11.25 23.50
C VAL A 268 8.44 -10.88 22.26
N ARG A 269 8.92 -11.87 21.49
CA ARG A 269 9.63 -11.63 20.24
C ARG A 269 8.75 -10.95 19.20
N ASP A 270 7.50 -11.40 19.05
CA ASP A 270 6.54 -10.82 18.11
C ASP A 270 6.11 -9.40 18.52
N LEU A 271 5.89 -9.15 19.81
CA LEU A 271 5.67 -7.79 20.31
C LEU A 271 6.87 -6.89 19.99
N VAL A 272 8.08 -7.29 20.37
CA VAL A 272 9.28 -6.47 20.12
C VAL A 272 9.50 -6.24 18.62
N PHE A 273 9.24 -7.23 17.77
CA PHE A 273 9.26 -7.06 16.31
C PHE A 273 8.24 -6.03 15.83
N ASN A 274 6.99 -6.11 16.29
CA ASN A 274 5.94 -5.14 15.94
C ASN A 274 6.28 -3.71 16.42
N LEU A 275 6.80 -3.55 17.64
CA LEU A 275 7.26 -2.25 18.16
C LEU A 275 8.43 -1.70 17.34
N HIS A 276 9.39 -2.54 16.92
CA HIS A 276 10.48 -2.15 16.03
C HIS A 276 9.99 -1.73 14.64
N MET A 277 9.01 -2.44 14.07
CA MET A 277 8.39 -2.06 12.79
C MET A 277 7.69 -0.71 12.90
N ILE A 278 6.83 -0.52 13.91
CA ILE A 278 6.15 0.75 14.19
C ILE A 278 7.16 1.90 14.33
N LEU A 279 8.25 1.72 15.09
CA LEU A 279 9.32 2.71 15.24
C LEU A 279 9.99 3.03 13.90
N SER A 280 10.41 2.01 13.16
CA SER A 280 11.09 2.22 11.88
C SER A 280 10.19 2.88 10.84
N ASP A 281 8.90 2.52 10.81
CA ASP A 281 7.94 3.07 9.86
C ASP A 281 7.52 4.49 10.22
N THR A 282 7.42 4.82 11.51
CA THR A 282 7.11 6.20 11.97
C THR A 282 8.29 7.17 11.81
N VAL A 283 9.53 6.69 11.86
CA VAL A 283 10.71 7.50 11.46
C VAL A 283 10.71 7.70 9.95
N LYS A 284 10.56 6.63 9.16
CA LYS A 284 10.37 6.73 7.70
C LYS A 284 9.19 7.66 7.34
N MET A 285 8.12 7.69 8.12
CA MET A 285 6.97 8.58 7.89
C MET A 285 7.34 10.07 7.94
N LYS A 286 8.35 10.44 8.75
CA LYS A 286 8.90 11.81 8.80
C LYS A 286 9.84 12.08 7.62
N GLU A 287 10.68 11.11 7.24
CA GLU A 287 11.62 11.19 6.12
C GLU A 287 10.90 11.26 4.75
N PHE A 288 9.80 10.53 4.60
CA PHE A 288 9.00 10.42 3.38
C PHE A 288 7.72 11.27 3.42
N ALA A 289 7.67 12.32 4.26
CA ALA A 289 6.51 13.20 4.38
C ALA A 289 6.14 13.93 3.06
N GLU A 290 7.12 14.17 2.20
CA GLU A 290 6.98 14.77 0.87
C GLU A 290 6.51 13.78 -0.20
N ASP A 291 6.49 12.47 0.09
CA ASP A 291 6.11 11.39 -0.83
C ASP A 291 4.67 10.93 -0.55
N PRO A 292 3.66 11.39 -1.31
CA PRO A 292 2.28 11.13 -0.94
C PRO A 292 1.90 9.65 -1.03
N GLU A 293 2.51 8.88 -1.94
CA GLU A 293 2.29 7.44 -2.08
C GLU A 293 3.03 6.62 -1.01
N MET A 294 4.30 6.92 -0.72
CA MET A 294 5.05 6.25 0.35
C MET A 294 4.46 6.56 1.73
N LEU A 295 4.05 7.80 1.97
CA LEU A 295 3.36 8.18 3.21
C LEU A 295 2.12 7.32 3.44
N LEU A 296 1.30 7.08 2.40
CA LEU A 296 0.12 6.21 2.50
C LEU A 296 0.47 4.73 2.72
N ASP A 297 1.55 4.22 2.12
CA ASP A 297 2.04 2.87 2.38
C ASP A 297 2.54 2.70 3.82
N LEU A 298 3.25 3.68 4.35
CA LEU A 298 3.73 3.70 5.74
C LEU A 298 2.56 3.84 6.72
N MET A 299 1.60 4.75 6.46
CA MET A 299 0.37 4.86 7.25
C MET A 299 -0.40 3.54 7.29
N TYR A 300 -0.57 2.85 6.15
CA TYR A 300 -1.21 1.53 6.11
C TYR A 300 -0.41 0.47 6.87
N ARG A 301 0.93 0.45 6.74
CA ARG A 301 1.80 -0.52 7.42
C ARG A 301 1.77 -0.33 8.94
N ILE A 302 1.83 0.92 9.41
CA ILE A 302 1.64 1.30 10.81
C ILE A 302 0.23 0.91 11.28
N ALA A 303 -0.82 1.26 10.53
CA ALA A 303 -2.19 0.86 10.82
C ALA A 303 -2.36 -0.67 10.88
N LYS A 304 -1.57 -1.43 10.12
CA LYS A 304 -1.58 -2.89 10.13
C LYS A 304 -0.85 -3.47 11.35
N GLY A 305 0.18 -2.79 11.84
CA GLY A 305 0.80 -3.10 13.14
C GLY A 305 -0.17 -3.01 14.33
N TYR A 306 -1.26 -2.25 14.18
CA TYR A 306 -2.35 -2.14 15.17
C TYR A 306 -3.55 -3.06 14.91
N GLN A 307 -3.43 -4.13 14.12
CA GLN A 307 -4.54 -5.09 13.90
C GLN A 307 -5.09 -5.67 15.21
N ASN A 308 -4.25 -5.91 16.22
CA ASN A 308 -4.65 -6.37 17.57
C ASN A 308 -5.16 -5.23 18.48
N SER A 309 -5.45 -4.03 17.96
CA SER A 309 -5.86 -2.86 18.75
C SER A 309 -6.90 -2.03 17.96
N PRO A 310 -8.19 -2.41 18.01
CA PRO A 310 -9.20 -1.93 17.07
C PRO A 310 -9.42 -0.41 17.12
N ASP A 311 -9.38 0.22 18.29
CA ASP A 311 -9.47 1.68 18.43
C ASP A 311 -8.34 2.43 17.71
N LEU A 312 -7.11 1.89 17.74
CA LEU A 312 -5.99 2.46 16.97
C LEU A 312 -6.13 2.19 15.48
N ARG A 313 -6.46 0.95 15.09
CA ARG A 313 -6.72 0.58 13.68
C ARG A 313 -7.76 1.53 13.06
N LEU A 314 -8.87 1.75 13.76
CA LEU A 314 -9.93 2.69 13.39
C LEU A 314 -9.41 4.12 13.24
N THR A 315 -8.67 4.62 14.23
CA THR A 315 -8.10 5.98 14.21
C THR A 315 -7.18 6.20 13.00
N TRP A 316 -6.35 5.20 12.66
CA TRP A 316 -5.49 5.28 11.47
C TRP A 316 -6.27 5.22 10.16
N LEU A 317 -7.28 4.35 10.05
CA LEU A 317 -8.15 4.29 8.87
C LEU A 317 -8.91 5.62 8.65
N GLN A 318 -9.40 6.25 9.73
CA GLN A 318 -10.01 7.60 9.67
C GLN A 318 -9.01 8.68 9.25
N ASN A 319 -7.77 8.65 9.77
CA ASN A 319 -6.72 9.58 9.36
C ASN A 319 -6.37 9.43 7.87
N MET A 320 -6.24 8.20 7.37
CA MET A 320 -6.05 7.92 5.94
C MET A 320 -7.24 8.40 5.09
N ALA A 321 -8.47 8.18 5.54
CA ALA A 321 -9.68 8.66 4.84
C ALA A 321 -9.69 10.19 4.71
N ARG A 322 -9.32 10.89 5.79
CA ARG A 322 -9.20 12.36 5.81
C ARG A 322 -8.12 12.86 4.86
N ASP A 323 -6.97 12.21 4.82
CA ASP A 323 -5.85 12.65 3.97
C ASP A 323 -6.09 12.34 2.48
N HIS A 324 -6.77 11.23 2.16
CA HIS A 324 -7.31 11.00 0.81
C HIS A 324 -8.35 12.04 0.41
N SER A 325 -9.25 12.41 1.33
CA SER A 325 -10.27 13.45 1.07
C SER A 325 -9.65 14.81 0.77
N LYS A 326 -8.59 15.21 1.49
CA LYS A 326 -7.80 16.42 1.19
C LYS A 326 -7.16 16.40 -0.20
N ARG A 327 -6.81 15.20 -0.71
CA ARG A 327 -6.18 14.96 -2.01
C ARG A 327 -7.20 14.73 -3.16
N GLY A 328 -8.51 14.81 -2.88
CA GLY A 328 -9.57 14.50 -3.85
C GLY A 328 -9.74 13.01 -4.19
N ASN A 329 -9.02 12.11 -3.50
CA ASN A 329 -9.13 10.65 -3.65
C ASN A 329 -10.39 10.12 -2.93
N HIS A 330 -11.57 10.59 -3.32
CA HIS A 330 -12.82 10.27 -2.61
C HIS A 330 -13.19 8.79 -2.67
N ALA A 331 -12.76 8.05 -3.69
CA ALA A 331 -12.99 6.60 -3.79
C ALA A 331 -12.16 5.84 -2.74
N GLU A 332 -10.88 6.17 -2.60
CA GLU A 332 -9.97 5.59 -1.60
C GLU A 332 -10.39 6.01 -0.18
N ALA A 333 -10.82 7.26 0.02
CA ALA A 333 -11.37 7.73 1.29
C ALA A 333 -12.62 6.93 1.70
N ALA A 334 -13.53 6.67 0.76
CA ALA A 334 -14.70 5.83 1.00
C ALA A 334 -14.31 4.39 1.37
N GLN A 335 -13.31 3.80 0.71
CA GLN A 335 -12.80 2.47 1.07
C GLN A 335 -12.21 2.45 2.49
N CYS A 336 -11.43 3.46 2.90
CA CYS A 336 -10.93 3.57 4.27
C CYS A 336 -12.07 3.57 5.31
N LEU A 337 -13.15 4.31 5.04
CA LEU A 337 -14.34 4.39 5.90
C LEU A 337 -15.17 3.09 5.90
N VAL A 338 -15.21 2.37 4.77
CA VAL A 338 -15.84 1.06 4.65
C VAL A 338 -15.07 -0.01 5.44
N HIS A 339 -13.73 0.01 5.41
CA HIS A 339 -12.91 -0.85 6.26
C HIS A 339 -13.07 -0.51 7.75
N ALA A 340 -13.12 0.78 8.10
CA ALA A 340 -13.43 1.24 9.46
C ALA A 340 -14.81 0.75 9.95
N ALA A 341 -15.84 0.83 9.11
CA ALA A 341 -17.17 0.33 9.42
C ALA A 341 -17.23 -1.21 9.50
N GLY A 342 -16.50 -1.92 8.64
CA GLY A 342 -16.37 -3.37 8.68
C GLY A 342 -15.70 -3.87 9.96
N LEU A 343 -14.61 -3.22 10.39
CA LEU A 343 -13.95 -3.46 11.66
C LEU A 343 -14.93 -3.27 12.84
N VAL A 344 -15.61 -2.12 12.92
CA VAL A 344 -16.60 -1.86 13.98
C VAL A 344 -17.74 -2.90 13.96
N ALA A 345 -18.23 -3.30 12.78
CA ALA A 345 -19.25 -4.32 12.65
C ALA A 345 -18.80 -5.71 13.13
N GLU A 346 -17.55 -6.10 12.86
CA GLU A 346 -16.96 -7.35 13.35
C GLU A 346 -16.98 -7.41 14.89
N TYR A 347 -16.43 -6.38 15.54
CA TYR A 347 -16.36 -6.32 17.00
C TYR A 347 -17.74 -6.16 17.66
N LEU A 348 -18.66 -5.39 17.06
CA LEU A 348 -20.04 -5.32 17.54
C LEU A 348 -20.77 -6.68 17.45
N ASN A 349 -20.54 -7.45 16.38
CA ASN A 349 -21.10 -8.79 16.21
C ASN A 349 -20.49 -9.81 17.19
N MET A 350 -19.23 -9.60 17.63
CA MET A 350 -18.62 -10.43 18.69
C MET A 350 -19.16 -10.09 20.09
N LEU A 351 -19.52 -8.83 20.35
CA LEU A 351 -20.12 -8.37 21.60
C LEU A 351 -21.60 -8.78 21.73
N GLU A 352 -22.41 -8.50 20.70
CA GLU A 352 -23.85 -8.72 20.71
C GLU A 352 -24.35 -9.21 19.33
N ASP A 353 -24.72 -10.49 19.22
CA ASP A 353 -25.39 -11.03 18.03
C ASP A 353 -26.82 -10.47 17.89
N LYS A 354 -26.92 -9.36 17.16
CA LYS A 354 -28.16 -8.63 16.88
C LYS A 354 -28.59 -8.84 15.42
N PRO A 355 -29.78 -9.40 15.14
CA PRO A 355 -30.20 -9.76 13.78
C PRO A 355 -30.48 -8.57 12.84
N HIS A 356 -30.46 -7.34 13.35
CA HIS A 356 -30.59 -6.11 12.55
C HIS A 356 -29.24 -5.44 12.25
N LEU A 357 -28.14 -5.88 12.87
CA LEU A 357 -26.79 -5.41 12.56
C LEU A 357 -26.20 -6.23 11.39
N PRO A 358 -25.22 -5.65 10.65
CA PRO A 358 -24.49 -6.41 9.64
C PRO A 358 -23.68 -7.55 10.29
N VAL A 359 -23.74 -8.74 9.66
CA VAL A 359 -22.96 -9.93 10.06
C VAL A 359 -21.47 -9.71 9.73
N GLY A 360 -20.78 -9.03 10.64
CA GLY A 360 -19.36 -8.71 10.60
C GLY A 360 -18.88 -8.13 9.27
N CYS A 361 -17.62 -8.44 8.93
CA CYS A 361 -16.96 -8.04 7.69
C CYS A 361 -17.62 -8.66 6.43
N VAL A 362 -18.27 -9.82 6.55
CA VAL A 362 -18.88 -10.54 5.42
C VAL A 362 -20.00 -9.74 4.77
N ALA A 363 -20.78 -8.99 5.57
CA ALA A 363 -21.82 -8.10 5.06
C ALA A 363 -21.28 -7.04 4.05
N PHE A 364 -20.01 -6.65 4.18
CA PHE A 364 -19.35 -5.61 3.39
C PHE A 364 -18.70 -6.12 2.09
N GLU A 365 -18.59 -7.44 1.89
CA GLU A 365 -18.01 -8.04 0.67
C GLU A 365 -18.70 -7.54 -0.63
N LYS A 366 -20.01 -7.27 -0.54
CA LYS A 366 -20.82 -6.68 -1.61
C LYS A 366 -20.36 -5.28 -2.00
N ILE A 367 -19.80 -4.49 -1.08
CA ILE A 367 -19.16 -3.21 -1.37
C ILE A 367 -17.73 -3.46 -1.87
N THR A 368 -16.93 -4.24 -1.15
CA THR A 368 -15.54 -4.53 -1.47
C THR A 368 -15.07 -5.82 -0.78
N PRO A 369 -14.43 -6.76 -1.51
CA PRO A 369 -13.91 -7.99 -0.90
C PRO A 369 -12.66 -7.75 -0.04
N ASN A 370 -12.05 -6.55 -0.12
CA ASN A 370 -10.85 -6.23 0.65
C ASN A 370 -11.13 -6.12 2.16
N VAL A 371 -12.37 -5.82 2.59
CA VAL A 371 -12.74 -5.65 4.03
C VAL A 371 -12.52 -6.92 4.84
N LEU A 372 -12.44 -8.09 4.20
CA LEU A 372 -12.08 -9.34 4.87
C LEU A 372 -10.67 -9.30 5.50
N GLU A 373 -9.81 -8.32 5.18
CA GLU A 373 -8.54 -8.10 5.88
C GLU A 373 -8.70 -7.54 7.32
N GLU A 374 -9.89 -7.03 7.67
CA GLU A 374 -10.23 -6.55 9.01
C GLU A 374 -10.94 -7.62 9.86
N SER A 375 -11.23 -8.80 9.30
CA SER A 375 -11.96 -9.87 9.99
C SER A 375 -11.11 -10.51 11.09
N ALA A 376 -11.68 -10.63 12.28
CA ALA A 376 -10.96 -10.91 13.52
C ALA A 376 -10.85 -12.42 13.79
N VAL A 377 -10.21 -13.16 12.86
CA VAL A 377 -10.19 -14.64 12.83
C VAL A 377 -8.87 -15.25 13.32
N SER A 378 -7.95 -14.48 13.92
CA SER A 378 -6.69 -15.03 14.46
C SER A 378 -6.79 -15.35 15.96
N ASP A 379 -6.13 -16.42 16.40
CA ASP A 379 -5.99 -16.83 17.82
C ASP A 379 -5.40 -15.73 18.75
N ASP A 380 -4.83 -14.69 18.15
CA ASP A 380 -4.24 -13.50 18.78
C ASP A 380 -5.25 -12.34 19.01
N VAL A 381 -6.52 -12.51 18.60
CA VAL A 381 -7.61 -11.55 18.82
C VAL A 381 -8.07 -11.63 20.27
N VAL A 382 -8.05 -10.48 20.94
CA VAL A 382 -8.51 -10.37 22.32
C VAL A 382 -10.03 -10.53 22.36
N SER A 383 -10.53 -11.36 23.28
CA SER A 383 -11.97 -11.49 23.53
C SER A 383 -12.57 -10.12 23.90
N PRO A 384 -13.74 -9.73 23.36
CA PRO A 384 -14.36 -8.45 23.70
C PRO A 384 -14.69 -8.27 25.19
N ASP A 385 -14.71 -9.37 25.94
CA ASP A 385 -14.92 -9.41 27.40
C ASP A 385 -13.73 -8.86 28.21
N GLU A 386 -12.56 -8.57 27.60
CA GLU A 386 -11.45 -7.88 28.29
C GLU A 386 -11.75 -6.38 28.45
N GLU A 387 -12.01 -5.96 29.69
CA GLU A 387 -12.37 -4.58 30.06
C GLU A 387 -11.39 -3.53 29.49
N GLY A 388 -11.93 -2.64 28.64
CA GLY A 388 -11.23 -1.50 28.06
C GLY A 388 -11.16 -1.50 26.53
N ILE A 389 -11.32 -2.65 25.88
CA ILE A 389 -11.30 -2.78 24.41
C ILE A 389 -12.66 -2.40 23.82
N CYS A 390 -12.67 -1.73 22.65
CA CYS A 390 -13.91 -1.28 21.99
C CYS A 390 -14.78 -0.35 22.85
N THR A 391 -14.18 0.39 23.78
CA THR A 391 -14.87 1.39 24.61
C THR A 391 -14.99 2.77 23.93
N GLY A 392 -14.33 2.98 22.80
CA GLY A 392 -14.39 4.23 22.03
C GLY A 392 -15.79 4.52 21.48
N MET A 393 -16.17 5.80 21.41
CA MET A 393 -17.51 6.26 20.97
C MET A 393 -18.00 5.68 19.63
N TYR A 394 -17.09 5.23 18.77
CA TYR A 394 -17.40 4.64 17.47
C TYR A 394 -17.82 3.16 17.52
N PHE A 395 -17.49 2.42 18.59
CA PHE A 395 -17.92 1.03 18.81
C PHE A 395 -19.34 0.99 19.39
N THR A 396 -20.23 1.72 18.74
CA THR A 396 -21.66 1.78 19.04
C THR A 396 -22.44 1.71 17.74
N GLU A 397 -23.71 1.33 17.80
CA GLU A 397 -24.61 1.32 16.64
C GLU A 397 -24.65 2.69 15.93
N ASN A 398 -24.72 3.78 16.71
CA ASN A 398 -24.65 5.15 16.18
C ASN A 398 -23.28 5.50 15.58
N GLY A 399 -22.19 4.97 16.14
CA GLY A 399 -20.84 5.11 15.61
C GLY A 399 -20.67 4.41 14.25
N LEU A 400 -21.12 3.16 14.14
CA LEU A 400 -21.16 2.40 12.89
C LEU A 400 -21.98 3.14 11.81
N VAL A 401 -23.19 3.58 12.16
CA VAL A 401 -24.05 4.40 11.29
C VAL A 401 -23.32 5.66 10.82
N GLY A 402 -22.65 6.39 11.72
CA GLY A 402 -21.90 7.60 11.39
C GLY A 402 -20.70 7.36 10.47
N LEU A 403 -20.06 6.18 10.52
CA LEU A 403 -19.01 5.78 9.57
C LEU A 403 -19.61 5.45 8.18
N LEU A 404 -20.74 4.74 8.14
CA LEU A 404 -21.45 4.40 6.91
C LEU A 404 -21.97 5.65 6.18
N GLU A 405 -22.48 6.65 6.89
CA GLU A 405 -22.91 7.94 6.28
C GLU A 405 -21.74 8.69 5.64
N GLN A 406 -20.58 8.73 6.30
CA GLN A 406 -19.37 9.33 5.75
C GLN A 406 -18.85 8.56 4.51
N ALA A 407 -18.92 7.22 4.54
CA ALA A 407 -18.56 6.38 3.40
C ALA A 407 -19.51 6.61 2.20
N ALA A 408 -20.82 6.65 2.43
CA ALA A 408 -21.82 6.93 1.41
C ALA A 408 -21.63 8.33 0.78
N SER A 409 -21.38 9.35 1.61
CA SER A 409 -21.05 10.70 1.14
C SER A 409 -19.79 10.71 0.27
N SER A 410 -18.74 10.01 0.70
CA SER A 410 -17.46 9.92 -0.03
C SER A 410 -17.62 9.20 -1.38
N PHE A 411 -18.36 8.09 -1.45
CA PHE A 411 -18.66 7.43 -2.74
C PHE A 411 -19.50 8.29 -3.68
N ASN A 412 -20.43 9.09 -3.13
CA ASN A 412 -21.22 10.03 -3.91
C ASN A 412 -20.34 11.14 -4.51
N MET A 413 -19.36 11.67 -3.76
CA MET A 413 -18.35 12.59 -4.28
C MET A 413 -17.44 11.92 -5.34
N ALA A 414 -17.12 10.63 -5.16
CA ALA A 414 -16.38 9.83 -6.14
C ALA A 414 -17.18 9.44 -7.42
N SER A 415 -18.45 9.87 -7.54
CA SER A 415 -19.38 9.47 -8.62
C SER A 415 -19.64 7.95 -8.74
N MET A 416 -19.38 7.20 -7.66
CA MET A 416 -19.59 5.75 -7.54
C MET A 416 -20.97 5.45 -6.92
N PHE A 417 -22.02 5.96 -7.55
CA PHE A 417 -23.40 5.94 -7.04
C PHE A 417 -23.95 4.52 -6.80
N GLU A 418 -23.49 3.53 -7.56
CA GLU A 418 -23.84 2.12 -7.38
C GLU A 418 -23.30 1.55 -6.06
N ALA A 419 -22.12 1.99 -5.61
CA ALA A 419 -21.57 1.61 -4.30
C ALA A 419 -22.33 2.26 -3.13
N VAL A 420 -22.85 3.48 -3.32
CA VAL A 420 -23.71 4.18 -2.33
C VAL A 420 -24.95 3.35 -1.99
N ASN A 421 -25.53 2.64 -2.96
CA ASN A 421 -26.64 1.73 -2.74
C ASN A 421 -26.27 0.53 -1.85
N GLU A 422 -25.11 -0.09 -2.08
CA GLU A 422 -24.68 -1.22 -1.24
C GLU A 422 -24.33 -0.78 0.19
N VAL A 423 -23.84 0.45 0.39
CA VAL A 423 -23.63 1.02 1.74
C VAL A 423 -24.95 1.24 2.47
N TYR A 424 -25.93 1.91 1.85
CA TYR A 424 -27.22 2.18 2.51
C TYR A 424 -28.04 0.92 2.81
N LYS A 425 -27.88 -0.17 2.03
CA LYS A 425 -28.49 -1.48 2.37
C LYS A 425 -28.07 -2.03 3.73
N LEU A 426 -26.87 -1.69 4.23
CA LEU A 426 -26.42 -2.08 5.56
C LEU A 426 -27.08 -1.23 6.67
N MET A 427 -27.53 -0.02 6.33
CA MET A 427 -28.11 0.93 7.27
C MET A 427 -29.64 0.83 7.41
N ILE A 428 -30.34 0.42 6.35
CA ILE A 428 -31.81 0.34 6.32
C ILE A 428 -32.36 -0.56 7.46
N PRO A 429 -31.86 -1.79 7.69
CA PRO A 429 -32.36 -2.66 8.78
C PRO A 429 -32.21 -2.03 10.17
N ILE A 430 -31.13 -1.28 10.39
CA ILE A 430 -30.83 -0.56 11.64
C ILE A 430 -31.88 0.54 11.88
N TYR A 431 -32.17 1.34 10.85
CA TYR A 431 -33.18 2.41 10.96
C TYR A 431 -34.63 1.89 11.01
N GLU A 432 -34.92 0.75 10.37
CA GLU A 432 -36.21 0.05 10.49
C GLU A 432 -36.43 -0.48 11.91
N HIS A 433 -35.40 -1.09 12.53
CA HIS A 433 -35.46 -1.57 13.92
C HIS A 433 -35.75 -0.42 14.91
N ASN A 434 -35.02 0.69 14.76
CA ASN A 434 -35.18 1.90 15.58
C ASN A 434 -36.44 2.71 15.26
N ARG A 435 -37.17 2.37 14.19
CA ARG A 435 -38.36 3.09 13.70
C ARG A 435 -38.10 4.57 13.39
N ASP A 436 -36.87 4.92 12.98
CA ASP A 436 -36.52 6.29 12.60
C ASP A 436 -36.92 6.55 11.14
N TYR A 437 -38.23 6.76 10.95
CA TYR A 437 -38.82 7.05 9.64
C TYR A 437 -38.28 8.35 9.00
N LYS A 438 -37.73 9.27 9.79
CA LYS A 438 -37.12 10.51 9.25
C LYS A 438 -35.80 10.20 8.58
N LYS A 439 -34.93 9.41 9.23
CA LYS A 439 -33.67 8.96 8.62
C LYS A 439 -33.91 8.01 7.44
N LEU A 440 -34.88 7.09 7.53
CA LEU A 440 -35.28 6.26 6.38
C LEU A 440 -35.70 7.10 5.17
N ALA A 441 -36.55 8.12 5.37
CA ALA A 441 -36.94 9.03 4.29
C ALA A 441 -35.72 9.76 3.68
N HIS A 442 -34.76 10.19 4.50
CA HIS A 442 -33.53 10.82 4.02
C HIS A 442 -32.64 9.85 3.22
N VAL A 443 -32.47 8.61 3.70
CA VAL A 443 -31.72 7.55 2.99
C VAL A 443 -32.36 7.26 1.63
N HIS A 444 -33.68 7.10 1.55
CA HIS A 444 -34.36 6.89 0.28
C HIS A 444 -34.29 8.10 -0.66
N GLN A 445 -34.30 9.33 -0.13
CA GLN A 445 -34.02 10.52 -0.93
C GLN A 445 -32.60 10.49 -1.51
N LYS A 446 -31.58 10.14 -0.71
CA LYS A 446 -30.18 10.03 -1.16
C LYS A 446 -30.00 8.94 -2.22
N LEU A 447 -30.68 7.81 -2.07
CA LEU A 447 -30.72 6.75 -3.08
C LEU A 447 -31.39 7.22 -4.37
N HIS A 448 -32.50 7.95 -4.29
CA HIS A 448 -33.15 8.55 -5.46
C HIS A 448 -32.22 9.53 -6.20
N GLU A 449 -31.53 10.40 -5.47
CA GLU A 449 -30.50 11.30 -6.02
C GLU A 449 -29.37 10.51 -6.70
N ALA A 450 -28.86 9.45 -6.06
CA ALA A 450 -27.80 8.58 -6.59
C ALA A 450 -28.21 7.88 -7.90
N PHE A 451 -29.36 7.20 -7.94
CA PHE A 451 -29.85 6.54 -9.16
C PHE A 451 -30.18 7.52 -10.29
N THR A 452 -30.67 8.72 -9.95
CA THR A 452 -30.86 9.80 -10.93
C THR A 452 -29.53 10.31 -11.49
N ASN A 453 -28.45 10.29 -10.71
CA ASN A 453 -27.12 10.62 -11.20
C ASN A 453 -26.51 9.52 -12.08
N VAL A 454 -26.76 8.23 -11.79
CA VAL A 454 -26.33 7.11 -12.66
C VAL A 454 -26.82 7.30 -14.09
N THR A 455 -28.12 7.56 -14.27
CA THR A 455 -28.73 7.74 -15.60
C THR A 455 -28.32 9.06 -16.24
N ARG A 456 -28.29 10.17 -15.49
CA ARG A 456 -27.91 11.50 -16.01
C ARG A 456 -26.44 11.62 -16.45
N GLN A 457 -25.55 10.84 -15.83
CA GLN A 457 -24.10 10.85 -16.10
C GLN A 457 -23.62 9.61 -16.87
N GLU A 458 -24.53 8.85 -17.48
CA GLU A 458 -24.16 7.73 -18.35
C GLU A 458 -23.23 8.20 -19.48
N GLY A 459 -22.14 7.46 -19.71
CA GLY A 459 -21.07 7.81 -20.66
C GLY A 459 -20.19 9.02 -20.30
N LYS A 460 -20.45 9.73 -19.18
CA LYS A 460 -19.69 10.94 -18.76
C LYS A 460 -18.77 10.71 -17.56
N ARG A 461 -19.01 9.67 -16.77
CA ARG A 461 -18.18 9.32 -15.60
C ARG A 461 -16.82 8.77 -16.02
N ILE A 462 -15.77 9.17 -15.31
CA ILE A 462 -14.39 8.73 -15.52
C ILE A 462 -13.85 8.31 -14.15
N PHE A 463 -13.54 7.02 -13.97
CA PHE A 463 -13.16 6.46 -12.66
C PHE A 463 -11.65 6.47 -12.37
N GLY A 464 -10.83 6.69 -13.40
CA GLY A 464 -9.37 6.77 -13.32
C GLY A 464 -8.67 6.03 -14.46
N THR A 465 -7.35 6.13 -14.46
CA THR A 465 -6.46 5.43 -15.40
C THR A 465 -5.44 4.60 -14.62
N TYR A 466 -4.97 3.49 -15.20
CA TYR A 466 -4.11 2.53 -14.52
C TYR A 466 -2.75 2.42 -15.20
N PHE A 467 -1.70 2.42 -14.39
CA PHE A 467 -0.30 2.30 -14.83
C PHE A 467 0.44 1.27 -13.99
N ARG A 468 1.17 0.35 -14.63
CA ARG A 468 2.20 -0.44 -13.97
C ARG A 468 3.42 0.47 -13.80
N VAL A 469 3.92 0.58 -12.57
CA VAL A 469 5.17 1.26 -12.22
C VAL A 469 6.08 0.24 -11.54
N GLY A 470 7.26 0.00 -12.12
CA GLY A 470 8.33 -0.82 -11.55
C GLY A 470 9.54 0.02 -11.21
N PHE A 471 10.11 -0.20 -10.02
CA PHE A 471 11.29 0.52 -9.53
C PHE A 471 12.50 -0.41 -9.55
N TYR A 472 13.64 0.03 -10.11
CA TYR A 472 14.87 -0.76 -10.15
C TYR A 472 16.09 0.10 -9.86
N GLY A 473 17.01 -0.40 -9.04
CA GLY A 473 18.23 0.30 -8.63
C GLY A 473 18.34 0.44 -7.12
N ALA A 474 19.55 0.36 -6.58
CA ALA A 474 19.78 0.29 -5.13
C ALA A 474 19.32 1.55 -4.37
N LYS A 475 19.29 2.71 -5.04
CA LYS A 475 18.82 3.99 -4.49
C LYS A 475 17.36 3.99 -4.05
N PHE A 476 16.54 3.07 -4.56
CA PHE A 476 15.14 2.92 -4.17
C PHE A 476 14.91 2.16 -2.85
N GLY A 477 15.95 1.56 -2.25
CA GLY A 477 15.85 0.86 -0.97
C GLY A 477 14.76 -0.21 -0.97
N ASP A 478 13.80 -0.10 -0.04
CA ASP A 478 12.62 -0.97 0.10
C ASP A 478 11.79 -1.14 -1.20
N LEU A 479 11.87 -0.20 -2.16
CA LEU A 479 11.14 -0.29 -3.44
C LEU A 479 11.93 -1.03 -4.54
N ASN A 480 13.20 -1.38 -4.33
CA ASN A 480 14.06 -1.92 -5.40
C ASN A 480 13.62 -3.31 -5.87
N GLY A 481 13.11 -3.39 -7.11
CA GLY A 481 12.60 -4.60 -7.74
C GLY A 481 11.11 -4.85 -7.51
N GLU A 482 10.42 -3.96 -6.80
CA GLU A 482 8.98 -4.02 -6.58
C GLU A 482 8.18 -3.43 -7.76
N GLU A 483 7.01 -3.99 -8.01
CA GLU A 483 6.09 -3.55 -9.06
C GLU A 483 4.70 -3.29 -8.51
N PHE A 484 4.14 -2.12 -8.86
CA PHE A 484 2.84 -1.66 -8.41
C PHE A 484 1.95 -1.32 -9.60
N ILE A 485 0.64 -1.54 -9.45
CA ILE A 485 -0.36 -0.84 -10.25
C ILE A 485 -0.72 0.44 -9.50
N TYR A 486 -0.60 1.57 -10.18
CA TYR A 486 -1.04 2.89 -9.76
C TYR A 486 -2.43 3.16 -10.35
N LYS A 487 -3.35 3.69 -9.53
CA LYS A 487 -4.60 4.29 -9.97
C LYS A 487 -4.47 5.82 -9.94
N GLU A 488 -4.45 6.42 -11.12
CA GLU A 488 -4.45 7.88 -11.30
C GLU A 488 -5.88 8.41 -11.42
N GLN A 489 -6.11 9.64 -10.94
CA GLN A 489 -7.39 10.33 -11.10
C GLN A 489 -7.61 10.73 -12.58
N MET A 490 -8.86 10.96 -12.99
CA MET A 490 -9.21 11.52 -14.30
C MET A 490 -8.63 10.73 -15.50
N ILE A 491 -8.32 11.43 -16.61
CA ILE A 491 -7.74 10.87 -17.85
C ILE A 491 -6.25 11.20 -17.91
N THR A 492 -5.50 10.91 -16.84
CA THR A 492 -4.04 11.06 -16.83
C THR A 492 -3.39 10.26 -17.95
N LYS A 493 -2.47 10.88 -18.67
CA LYS A 493 -1.76 10.25 -19.80
C LYS A 493 -0.37 9.78 -19.37
N LEU A 494 0.17 8.80 -20.09
CA LEU A 494 1.50 8.24 -19.84
C LEU A 494 2.61 9.31 -19.68
N PRO A 495 2.69 10.38 -20.48
CA PRO A 495 3.71 11.42 -20.30
C PRO A 495 3.54 12.25 -19.01
N GLU A 496 2.31 12.41 -18.52
CA GLU A 496 2.00 13.22 -17.34
C GLU A 496 2.45 12.50 -16.06
N ILE A 497 2.11 11.21 -15.90
CA ILE A 497 2.65 10.37 -14.80
C ILE A 497 4.16 10.17 -14.95
N SER A 498 4.67 10.01 -16.18
CA SER A 498 6.11 9.89 -16.44
C SER A 498 6.85 11.11 -15.91
N HIS A 499 6.48 12.31 -16.37
CA HIS A 499 7.10 13.55 -15.91
C HIS A 499 6.90 13.79 -14.40
N ARG A 500 5.72 13.47 -13.84
CA ARG A 500 5.45 13.61 -12.40
C ARG A 500 6.44 12.79 -11.56
N LEU A 501 6.64 11.52 -11.91
CA LEU A 501 7.57 10.65 -11.19
C LEU A 501 9.03 11.00 -11.51
N GLU A 502 9.35 11.41 -12.76
CA GLU A 502 10.69 11.85 -13.15
C GLU A 502 11.16 13.05 -12.35
N SER A 503 10.37 14.13 -12.30
CA SER A 503 10.69 15.33 -11.53
C SER A 503 10.84 15.01 -10.05
N PHE A 504 9.88 14.28 -9.47
CA PHE A 504 9.84 13.97 -8.05
C PHE A 504 11.06 13.15 -7.56
N TYR A 505 11.47 12.13 -8.32
CA TYR A 505 12.69 11.38 -7.97
C TYR A 505 13.97 12.09 -8.38
N SER A 506 13.95 12.94 -9.41
CA SER A 506 15.11 13.77 -9.79
C SER A 506 15.43 14.83 -8.75
N GLU A 507 14.42 15.43 -8.11
CA GLU A 507 14.59 16.38 -7.01
C GLU A 507 15.25 15.74 -5.79
N ARG A 508 14.96 14.45 -5.49
CA ARG A 508 15.57 13.73 -4.38
C ARG A 508 16.92 13.07 -4.67
N PHE A 509 17.13 12.53 -5.86
CA PHE A 509 18.34 11.75 -6.19
C PHE A 509 19.32 12.47 -7.13
N GLY A 510 18.91 13.58 -7.73
CA GLY A 510 19.63 14.27 -8.80
C GLY A 510 19.23 13.77 -10.20
N HIS A 511 19.00 14.70 -11.14
CA HIS A 511 18.58 14.42 -12.52
C HIS A 511 19.50 13.43 -13.27
N GLU A 512 20.80 13.41 -13.01
CA GLU A 512 21.76 12.52 -13.68
C GLU A 512 21.59 11.05 -13.27
N PHE A 513 20.91 10.79 -12.16
CA PHE A 513 20.77 9.46 -11.57
C PHE A 513 19.40 8.81 -11.77
N VAL A 514 18.43 9.51 -12.38
CA VAL A 514 17.08 8.98 -12.61
C VAL A 514 16.86 8.77 -14.11
N GLU A 515 16.39 7.59 -14.50
CA GLU A 515 16.18 7.24 -15.91
C GLU A 515 14.86 6.50 -16.11
N ILE A 516 14.01 6.99 -17.03
CA ILE A 516 12.72 6.34 -17.33
C ILE A 516 12.87 5.30 -18.44
N VAL A 517 12.60 4.05 -18.07
CA VAL A 517 12.57 2.91 -18.98
C VAL A 517 11.27 2.96 -19.79
N LYS A 518 11.38 3.39 -21.04
CA LYS A 518 10.26 3.52 -22.00
C LYS A 518 9.83 2.17 -22.59
N ASP A 519 10.70 1.16 -22.56
CA ASP A 519 10.34 -0.20 -22.97
C ASP A 519 9.43 -0.83 -21.91
N SER A 520 8.42 -1.60 -22.37
CA SER A 520 7.50 -2.37 -21.52
C SER A 520 7.95 -3.82 -21.29
N ASN A 521 9.07 -4.24 -21.91
CA ASN A 521 9.66 -5.56 -21.69
C ASN A 521 10.08 -5.80 -20.23
N THR A 522 10.31 -7.06 -19.85
CA THR A 522 10.84 -7.40 -18.53
C THR A 522 12.28 -6.89 -18.41
N VAL A 523 12.55 -6.06 -17.40
CA VAL A 523 13.86 -5.44 -17.21
C VAL A 523 14.85 -6.46 -16.64
N GLU A 524 15.95 -6.68 -17.36
CA GLU A 524 17.05 -7.54 -16.91
C GLU A 524 17.92 -6.77 -15.91
N LYS A 525 17.85 -7.13 -14.62
CA LYS A 525 18.57 -6.44 -13.53
C LYS A 525 20.08 -6.41 -13.76
N ASP A 526 20.65 -7.42 -14.41
CA ASP A 526 22.09 -7.58 -14.65
C ASP A 526 22.64 -6.63 -15.73
N LYS A 527 21.77 -5.97 -16.52
CA LYS A 527 22.15 -5.00 -17.56
C LYS A 527 21.98 -3.53 -17.12
N LEU A 528 21.44 -3.30 -15.92
CA LEU A 528 21.23 -1.97 -15.37
C LEU A 528 22.48 -1.44 -14.67
N ASP A 529 22.69 -0.13 -14.73
CA ASP A 529 23.73 0.55 -13.95
C ASP A 529 23.35 0.58 -12.45
N PRO A 530 24.17 0.02 -11.53
CA PRO A 530 23.88 0.01 -10.10
C PRO A 530 23.79 1.41 -9.45
N GLU A 531 24.42 2.44 -10.05
CA GLU A 531 24.42 3.80 -9.49
C GLU A 531 23.17 4.61 -9.88
N LYS A 532 22.38 4.11 -10.84
CA LYS A 532 21.18 4.75 -11.36
C LYS A 532 19.89 4.17 -10.77
N ALA A 533 18.85 5.00 -10.82
CA ALA A 533 17.50 4.74 -10.37
C ALA A 533 16.57 4.68 -11.60
N TYR A 534 16.21 3.47 -12.02
CA TYR A 534 15.38 3.21 -13.18
C TYR A 534 13.91 3.09 -12.79
N ILE A 535 13.04 3.84 -13.47
CA ILE A 535 11.58 3.77 -13.30
C ILE A 535 10.97 3.27 -14.60
N GLN A 536 10.29 2.13 -14.56
CA GLN A 536 9.56 1.60 -15.71
C GLN A 536 8.08 1.91 -15.57
N ILE A 537 7.48 2.60 -16.54
CA ILE A 537 6.06 2.98 -16.51
C ILE A 537 5.37 2.43 -17.75
N THR A 538 4.28 1.68 -17.56
CA THR A 538 3.52 1.06 -18.64
C THR A 538 2.03 1.30 -18.42
N TYR A 539 1.31 1.81 -19.42
CA TYR A 539 -0.15 1.90 -19.37
C TYR A 539 -0.78 0.50 -19.35
N VAL A 540 -1.77 0.28 -18.50
CA VAL A 540 -2.49 -1.00 -18.39
C VAL A 540 -4.00 -0.79 -18.45
N GLU A 541 -4.71 -1.72 -19.09
CA GLU A 541 -6.17 -1.76 -19.15
C GLU A 541 -6.71 -2.82 -18.17
N PRO A 542 -7.90 -2.66 -17.57
CA PRO A 542 -8.53 -3.73 -16.79
C PRO A 542 -8.75 -5.00 -17.63
N TYR A 543 -8.38 -6.17 -17.08
CA TYR A 543 -8.52 -7.45 -17.75
C TYR A 543 -9.65 -8.28 -17.14
N PHE A 544 -10.50 -8.85 -18.01
CA PHE A 544 -11.61 -9.72 -17.63
C PHE A 544 -11.62 -10.98 -18.51
N ASP A 545 -12.01 -12.10 -17.92
CA ASP A 545 -12.25 -13.33 -18.68
C ASP A 545 -13.64 -13.35 -19.34
N LEU A 546 -13.82 -14.25 -20.31
CA LEU A 546 -15.06 -14.39 -21.09
C LEU A 546 -16.32 -14.70 -20.25
N TYR A 547 -16.16 -15.22 -19.03
CA TYR A 547 -17.28 -15.42 -18.10
C TYR A 547 -17.62 -14.13 -17.34
N GLU A 548 -16.63 -13.37 -16.87
CA GLU A 548 -16.85 -12.10 -16.16
C GLU A 548 -17.57 -11.07 -17.02
N PHE A 549 -17.33 -11.05 -18.33
CA PHE A 549 -18.08 -10.17 -19.26
C PHE A 549 -19.59 -10.42 -19.31
N LYS A 550 -20.09 -11.54 -18.76
CA LYS A 550 -21.54 -11.81 -18.63
C LYS A 550 -22.15 -11.12 -17.40
N GLU A 551 -21.37 -10.95 -16.33
CA GLU A 551 -21.78 -10.32 -15.08
C GLU A 551 -21.49 -8.82 -15.12
N ARG A 552 -20.29 -8.44 -15.61
CA ARG A 552 -19.83 -7.06 -15.75
C ARG A 552 -20.39 -6.43 -17.02
N ILE A 553 -21.67 -6.06 -16.99
CA ILE A 553 -22.37 -5.48 -18.14
C ILE A 553 -22.11 -3.98 -18.24
N THR A 554 -22.28 -3.23 -17.14
CA THR A 554 -22.25 -1.77 -17.15
C THR A 554 -20.83 -1.19 -17.27
N TYR A 555 -20.73 0.12 -17.48
CA TYR A 555 -19.44 0.82 -17.42
C TYR A 555 -18.86 0.87 -15.99
N PHE A 556 -19.71 0.91 -14.96
CA PHE A 556 -19.28 0.84 -13.56
C PHE A 556 -18.68 -0.53 -13.21
N ASP A 557 -19.34 -1.63 -13.59
CA ASP A 557 -18.86 -2.99 -13.30
C ASP A 557 -17.50 -3.31 -13.94
N LYS A 558 -17.15 -2.61 -15.03
CA LYS A 558 -15.86 -2.70 -15.73
C LYS A 558 -14.77 -1.80 -15.14
N ASN A 559 -15.10 -0.99 -14.13
CA ASN A 559 -14.17 -0.07 -13.47
C ASN A 559 -14.11 -0.24 -11.94
N TYR A 560 -14.96 -1.09 -11.37
CA TYR A 560 -15.08 -1.34 -9.93
C TYR A 560 -14.75 -2.81 -9.59
N LYS A 561 -14.17 -3.07 -8.41
CA LYS A 561 -13.62 -4.37 -7.99
C LYS A 561 -12.67 -4.98 -9.04
N LEU A 562 -11.61 -4.25 -9.39
CA LEU A 562 -10.62 -4.66 -10.38
C LEU A 562 -9.39 -5.31 -9.72
N LYS A 563 -9.01 -6.51 -10.14
CA LYS A 563 -7.81 -7.22 -9.64
C LYS A 563 -6.80 -7.61 -10.72
N ARG A 564 -7.21 -7.59 -11.98
CA ARG A 564 -6.37 -8.00 -13.12
C ARG A 564 -6.25 -6.88 -14.14
N PHE A 565 -5.05 -6.70 -14.64
CA PHE A 565 -4.70 -5.66 -15.61
C PHE A 565 -3.88 -6.27 -16.74
N ILE A 566 -4.04 -5.77 -17.96
CA ILE A 566 -3.34 -6.24 -19.15
C ILE A 566 -2.61 -5.10 -19.86
N TYR A 567 -1.40 -5.39 -20.33
CA TYR A 567 -0.74 -4.61 -21.37
C TYR A 567 -0.25 -5.52 -22.49
N ALA A 568 0.01 -4.93 -23.66
CA ALA A 568 0.53 -5.62 -24.82
C ALA A 568 1.85 -4.99 -25.28
N THR A 569 2.88 -5.82 -25.44
CA THR A 569 4.20 -5.42 -25.94
C THR A 569 4.42 -6.04 -27.32
N PRO A 570 4.56 -5.24 -28.39
CA PRO A 570 4.91 -5.75 -29.72
C PRO A 570 6.38 -6.17 -29.73
N PHE A 571 6.70 -7.29 -30.39
CA PHE A 571 8.08 -7.74 -30.59
C PHE A 571 8.22 -8.59 -31.86
N THR A 572 9.44 -8.76 -32.32
CA THR A 572 9.85 -9.63 -33.43
C THR A 572 10.81 -10.71 -32.90
N LEU A 573 11.04 -11.77 -33.67
CA LEU A 573 12.01 -12.81 -33.29
C LEU A 573 13.46 -12.27 -33.23
N ASP A 574 13.76 -11.21 -33.97
CA ASP A 574 15.05 -10.49 -33.92
C ASP A 574 15.23 -9.62 -32.66
N GLY A 575 14.22 -9.52 -31.80
CA GLY A 575 14.23 -8.65 -30.62
C GLY A 575 13.88 -7.18 -30.89
N ARG A 576 13.61 -6.77 -32.14
CA ARG A 576 13.06 -5.44 -32.46
C ARG A 576 11.60 -5.35 -32.02
N ALA A 577 11.15 -4.19 -31.52
CA ALA A 577 9.75 -3.98 -31.13
C ALA A 577 8.77 -4.06 -32.32
N HIS A 578 9.18 -3.51 -33.47
CA HIS A 578 8.39 -3.47 -34.69
C HIS A 578 9.12 -4.11 -35.88
N GLY A 579 8.36 -4.79 -36.74
CA GLY A 579 8.84 -5.44 -37.97
C GLY A 579 7.74 -5.53 -39.02
N GLU A 580 7.92 -6.38 -40.03
CA GLU A 580 6.87 -6.63 -41.03
C GLU A 580 5.68 -7.39 -40.43
N LEU A 581 4.50 -7.30 -41.08
CA LEU A 581 3.28 -7.98 -40.62
C LEU A 581 3.48 -9.47 -40.36
N SER A 582 4.25 -10.15 -41.19
CA SER A 582 4.61 -11.58 -41.09
C SER A 582 5.51 -11.91 -39.89
N GLU A 583 6.24 -10.95 -39.36
CA GLU A 583 7.24 -11.10 -38.28
C GLU A 583 6.76 -10.51 -36.95
N GLN A 584 5.65 -9.77 -36.94
CA GLN A 584 5.15 -9.04 -35.79
C GLN A 584 4.40 -9.96 -34.80
N TYR A 585 5.08 -10.37 -33.73
CA TYR A 585 4.47 -10.99 -32.57
C TYR A 585 3.96 -9.93 -31.58
N LYS A 586 3.07 -10.35 -30.69
CA LYS A 586 2.51 -9.51 -29.61
C LYS A 586 2.46 -10.31 -28.32
N ARG A 587 3.17 -9.84 -27.30
CA ARG A 587 3.12 -10.42 -25.95
C ARG A 587 2.03 -9.70 -25.16
N LYS A 588 1.04 -10.44 -24.67
CA LYS A 588 0.07 -9.95 -23.70
C LYS A 588 0.52 -10.36 -22.31
N THR A 589 0.69 -9.40 -21.42
CA THR A 589 1.04 -9.66 -20.02
C THR A 589 -0.15 -9.29 -19.16
N VAL A 590 -0.73 -10.27 -18.47
CA VAL A 590 -1.75 -10.07 -17.44
C VAL A 590 -1.06 -10.02 -16.09
N LEU A 591 -1.36 -9.00 -15.30
CA LEU A 591 -0.86 -8.76 -13.95
C LEU A 591 -2.03 -8.91 -12.97
N THR A 592 -1.84 -9.70 -11.91
CA THR A 592 -2.78 -9.80 -10.79
C THR A 592 -2.25 -8.97 -9.62
N THR A 593 -3.07 -8.07 -9.07
CA THR A 593 -2.72 -7.28 -7.88
C THR A 593 -3.10 -8.01 -6.59
N ASN A 594 -2.46 -7.65 -5.48
CA ASN A 594 -2.78 -8.24 -4.17
C ASN A 594 -4.27 -8.00 -3.78
N HIS A 595 -4.65 -6.72 -3.78
CA HIS A 595 -5.99 -6.23 -3.46
C HIS A 595 -6.75 -5.77 -4.71
N PHE A 596 -8.06 -5.63 -4.59
CA PHE A 596 -8.94 -5.10 -5.63
C PHE A 596 -8.97 -3.56 -5.59
N PHE A 597 -9.07 -2.89 -6.75
CA PHE A 597 -9.34 -1.45 -6.83
C PHE A 597 -10.85 -1.14 -6.86
N PRO A 598 -11.29 0.00 -6.29
CA PRO A 598 -10.52 0.91 -5.43
C PRO A 598 -10.18 0.28 -4.06
N TYR A 599 -9.13 0.78 -3.41
CA TYR A 599 -8.62 0.26 -2.14
C TYR A 599 -8.29 1.41 -1.17
N ILE A 600 -7.86 1.08 0.07
CA ILE A 600 -7.31 2.04 1.05
C ILE A 600 -6.09 2.80 0.49
N LYS A 601 -5.42 2.26 -0.55
CA LYS A 601 -4.22 2.84 -1.18
C LYS A 601 -4.41 3.09 -2.67
N THR A 602 -3.77 4.15 -3.19
CA THR A 602 -3.75 4.50 -4.62
C THR A 602 -2.84 3.61 -5.45
N ARG A 603 -1.87 2.92 -4.83
CA ARG A 603 -1.04 1.90 -5.47
C ARG A 603 -1.13 0.55 -4.75
N VAL A 604 -1.09 -0.54 -5.52
CA VAL A 604 -1.19 -1.92 -5.02
C VAL A 604 -0.14 -2.78 -5.70
N SER A 605 0.58 -3.61 -4.94
CA SER A 605 1.62 -4.48 -5.48
C SER A 605 1.08 -5.58 -6.39
N VAL A 606 1.89 -5.93 -7.39
CA VAL A 606 1.65 -7.05 -8.32
C VAL A 606 2.14 -8.35 -7.68
N ILE A 607 1.27 -9.35 -7.59
CA ILE A 607 1.58 -10.66 -6.97
C ILE A 607 1.82 -11.77 -7.99
N GLU A 608 1.23 -11.65 -9.18
CA GLU A 608 1.26 -12.69 -10.21
C GLU A 608 1.38 -12.06 -11.59
N ARG A 609 2.09 -12.75 -12.49
CA ARG A 609 2.26 -12.37 -13.88
C ARG A 609 2.02 -13.57 -14.78
N GLN A 610 1.07 -13.46 -15.70
CA GLN A 610 0.82 -14.43 -16.76
C GLN A 610 1.15 -13.79 -18.11
N GLN A 611 1.82 -14.54 -18.99
CA GLN A 611 2.20 -14.06 -20.33
C GLN A 611 1.62 -14.97 -21.41
N VAL A 612 0.97 -14.37 -22.40
CA VAL A 612 0.42 -15.03 -23.58
C VAL A 612 1.05 -14.41 -24.81
N ILE A 613 1.76 -15.20 -25.60
CA ILE A 613 2.35 -14.76 -26.87
C ILE A 613 1.37 -15.08 -27.98
N LEU A 614 1.03 -14.06 -28.79
CA LEU A 614 0.24 -14.20 -30.00
C LEU A 614 1.15 -14.27 -31.22
N SER A 615 0.88 -15.23 -32.10
CA SER A 615 1.52 -15.33 -33.41
C SER A 615 1.05 -14.21 -34.35
N PRO A 616 1.81 -13.86 -35.41
CA PRO A 616 1.45 -12.77 -36.33
C PRO A 616 0.05 -12.87 -36.93
N VAL A 617 -0.40 -14.09 -37.26
CA VAL A 617 -1.77 -14.37 -37.73
C VAL A 617 -2.81 -14.05 -36.65
N GLU A 618 -2.52 -14.31 -35.38
CA GLU A 618 -3.42 -14.03 -34.26
C GLU A 618 -3.45 -12.54 -33.90
N VAL A 619 -2.33 -11.82 -34.07
CA VAL A 619 -2.28 -10.35 -34.00
C VAL A 619 -3.21 -9.75 -35.05
N ALA A 620 -3.07 -10.19 -36.31
CA ALA A 620 -3.96 -9.80 -37.40
C ALA A 620 -5.45 -10.08 -37.10
N ILE A 621 -5.77 -11.26 -36.53
CA ILE A 621 -7.14 -11.57 -36.10
C ILE A 621 -7.62 -10.59 -35.04
N GLU A 622 -6.81 -10.32 -34.01
CA GLU A 622 -7.19 -9.41 -32.93
C GLU A 622 -7.44 -7.98 -33.45
N ASP A 623 -6.58 -7.46 -34.31
CA ASP A 623 -6.67 -6.09 -34.79
C ASP A 623 -7.89 -5.90 -35.72
N ILE A 624 -8.17 -6.87 -36.60
CA ILE A 624 -9.43 -6.89 -37.39
C ILE A 624 -10.65 -7.00 -36.46
N GLN A 625 -10.61 -7.85 -35.42
CA GLN A 625 -11.69 -7.95 -34.43
C GLN A 625 -11.85 -6.67 -33.59
N LYS A 626 -10.77 -5.94 -33.30
CA LYS A 626 -10.81 -4.63 -32.62
C LYS A 626 -11.49 -3.59 -33.50
N ARG A 627 -11.05 -3.43 -34.76
CA ARG A 627 -11.68 -2.53 -35.74
C ARG A 627 -13.15 -2.87 -36.00
N THR A 628 -13.49 -4.15 -36.10
CA THR A 628 -14.89 -4.60 -36.26
C THR A 628 -15.74 -4.20 -35.05
N ARG A 629 -15.21 -4.30 -33.82
CA ARG A 629 -15.90 -3.86 -32.59
C ARG A 629 -16.03 -2.34 -32.50
N GLU A 630 -14.98 -1.58 -32.81
CA GLU A 630 -15.03 -0.11 -32.87
C GLU A 630 -16.12 0.36 -33.85
N LEU A 631 -16.18 -0.23 -35.04
CA LEU A 631 -17.19 0.07 -36.04
C LEU A 631 -18.61 -0.37 -35.61
N ALA A 632 -18.74 -1.52 -34.95
CA ALA A 632 -20.01 -1.99 -34.41
C ALA A 632 -20.54 -1.08 -33.28
N LEU A 633 -19.66 -0.53 -32.42
CA LEU A 633 -20.04 0.43 -31.39
C LEU A 633 -20.51 1.76 -32.00
N ALA A 634 -19.77 2.31 -32.98
CA ALA A 634 -20.21 3.50 -33.72
C ALA A 634 -21.54 3.29 -34.47
N LEU A 635 -21.79 2.07 -34.95
CA LEU A 635 -23.06 1.67 -35.56
C LEU A 635 -24.23 1.57 -34.57
N LEU A 636 -23.98 1.20 -33.31
CA LEU A 636 -24.99 1.05 -32.26
C LEU A 636 -25.23 2.35 -31.46
N GLN A 637 -24.40 3.38 -31.65
CA GLN A 637 -24.54 4.65 -30.96
C GLN A 637 -25.84 5.38 -31.37
N GLU A 638 -26.62 5.77 -30.36
CA GLU A 638 -27.85 6.57 -30.47
C GLU A 638 -27.80 7.74 -29.47
N PRO A 639 -27.95 9.01 -29.90
CA PRO A 639 -27.98 9.46 -31.29
C PRO A 639 -26.65 9.20 -32.03
N PRO A 640 -26.67 8.96 -33.34
CA PRO A 640 -25.48 8.60 -34.10
C PRO A 640 -24.50 9.77 -34.24
N ASP A 641 -23.25 9.58 -33.80
CA ASP A 641 -22.16 10.52 -34.06
C ASP A 641 -21.61 10.29 -35.48
N THR A 642 -21.93 11.22 -36.37
CA THR A 642 -21.51 11.17 -37.78
C THR A 642 -20.01 11.29 -37.95
N LYS A 643 -19.31 12.03 -37.08
CA LYS A 643 -17.87 12.25 -37.17
C LYS A 643 -17.10 11.02 -36.72
N ILE A 644 -17.49 10.41 -35.59
CA ILE A 644 -16.88 9.16 -35.11
C ILE A 644 -17.12 8.04 -36.12
N LEU A 645 -18.34 7.89 -36.64
CA LEU A 645 -18.65 6.88 -37.66
C LEU A 645 -17.82 7.10 -38.93
N GLN A 646 -17.73 8.32 -39.45
CA GLN A 646 -16.92 8.64 -40.64
C GLN A 646 -15.43 8.40 -40.41
N MET A 647 -14.88 8.78 -39.25
CA MET A 647 -13.47 8.58 -38.89
C MET A 647 -13.11 7.09 -38.82
N VAL A 648 -13.90 6.28 -38.11
CA VAL A 648 -13.65 4.83 -38.00
C VAL A 648 -13.82 4.14 -39.35
N LEU A 649 -14.85 4.50 -40.12
CA LEU A 649 -15.12 3.93 -41.44
C LEU A 649 -14.01 4.26 -42.45
N GLN A 650 -13.53 5.50 -42.47
CA GLN A 650 -12.38 5.91 -43.28
C GLN A 650 -11.12 5.15 -42.86
N GLY A 651 -10.85 5.03 -41.56
CA GLY A 651 -9.74 4.25 -41.02
C GLY A 651 -9.83 2.73 -41.27
N CYS A 652 -10.98 2.23 -41.72
CA CYS A 652 -11.19 0.82 -42.09
C CYS A 652 -11.01 0.55 -43.59
N ILE A 653 -11.42 1.49 -44.45
CA ILE A 653 -11.59 1.28 -45.90
C ILE A 653 -10.66 2.17 -46.74
N GLY A 654 -10.33 3.37 -46.25
CA GLY A 654 -9.51 4.38 -46.90
C GLY A 654 -8.23 4.69 -46.11
N THR A 655 -7.52 3.66 -45.65
CA THR A 655 -6.23 3.80 -44.96
C THR A 655 -5.17 4.37 -45.91
N THR A 656 -4.67 5.56 -45.62
CA THR A 656 -3.64 6.25 -46.43
C THR A 656 -2.25 6.30 -45.80
N VAL A 657 -2.12 6.03 -44.48
CA VAL A 657 -0.88 6.22 -43.72
C VAL A 657 -0.29 4.91 -43.18
N ASN A 658 -1.14 3.99 -42.71
CA ASN A 658 -0.73 2.69 -42.18
C ASN A 658 -1.07 1.57 -43.17
N GLN A 659 -0.32 0.47 -43.09
CA GLN A 659 -0.62 -0.77 -43.82
C GLN A 659 -2.08 -1.19 -43.57
N GLY A 660 -2.86 -1.26 -44.64
CA GLY A 660 -4.32 -1.35 -44.55
C GLY A 660 -4.81 -2.77 -44.22
N PRO A 661 -6.09 -2.95 -43.82
CA PRO A 661 -6.67 -4.29 -43.64
C PRO A 661 -6.59 -5.18 -44.90
N LEU A 662 -6.43 -4.58 -46.08
CA LEU A 662 -6.18 -5.28 -47.35
C LEU A 662 -4.79 -5.94 -47.39
N GLU A 663 -3.78 -5.29 -46.82
CA GLU A 663 -2.40 -5.78 -46.79
C GLU A 663 -2.27 -6.95 -45.81
N VAL A 664 -2.95 -6.86 -44.66
CA VAL A 664 -3.14 -7.99 -43.73
C VAL A 664 -3.79 -9.19 -44.42
N ALA A 665 -4.81 -8.98 -45.27
CA ALA A 665 -5.40 -10.06 -46.06
C ALA A 665 -4.43 -10.62 -47.12
N LEU A 666 -3.66 -9.76 -47.79
CA LEU A 666 -2.65 -10.18 -48.77
C LEU A 666 -1.56 -11.05 -48.11
N VAL A 667 -0.95 -10.59 -47.01
CA VAL A 667 0.15 -11.32 -46.33
C VAL A 667 -0.30 -12.68 -45.79
N PHE A 668 -1.50 -12.77 -45.20
CA PHE A 668 -1.92 -13.99 -44.48
C PHE A 668 -2.92 -14.89 -45.22
N LEU A 669 -3.53 -14.44 -46.32
CA LEU A 669 -4.55 -15.22 -47.04
C LEU A 669 -4.26 -15.45 -48.53
N SER A 670 -3.30 -14.76 -49.16
CA SER A 670 -2.99 -14.94 -50.59
C SER A 670 -2.47 -16.34 -50.91
N ASP A 671 -1.38 -16.79 -50.28
CA ASP A 671 -0.80 -18.13 -50.51
C ASP A 671 -1.76 -19.29 -50.19
N ILE A 672 -2.76 -19.05 -49.34
CA ILE A 672 -3.82 -20.01 -49.02
C ILE A 672 -4.91 -20.02 -50.10
N ALA A 673 -5.23 -18.86 -50.67
CA ALA A 673 -6.14 -18.74 -51.82
C ALA A 673 -5.53 -19.35 -53.09
N GLU A 674 -4.21 -19.22 -53.25
CA GLU A 674 -3.41 -19.84 -54.32
C GLU A 674 -3.10 -21.34 -54.07
N GLY A 675 -3.43 -21.87 -52.88
CA GLY A 675 -3.29 -23.29 -52.56
C GLY A 675 -1.88 -23.76 -52.22
N LYS A 676 -0.92 -22.84 -52.05
CA LYS A 676 0.48 -23.14 -51.68
C LYS A 676 0.63 -23.59 -50.22
N GLN A 677 -0.27 -23.18 -49.34
CA GLN A 677 -0.23 -23.53 -47.91
C GLN A 677 -1.58 -24.09 -47.42
N SER A 678 -1.52 -25.13 -46.57
CA SER A 678 -2.73 -25.72 -45.96
C SER A 678 -3.38 -24.75 -44.94
N PRO A 679 -4.69 -24.52 -44.97
CA PRO A 679 -5.36 -23.60 -44.05
C PRO A 679 -5.34 -24.11 -42.60
N SER A 680 -4.70 -23.34 -41.71
CA SER A 680 -4.76 -23.53 -40.26
C SER A 680 -6.11 -23.05 -39.68
N LYS A 681 -6.44 -23.51 -38.47
CA LYS A 681 -7.61 -23.02 -37.69
C LYS A 681 -7.58 -21.49 -37.55
N ALA A 682 -6.39 -20.90 -37.37
CA ALA A 682 -6.21 -19.45 -37.32
C ALA A 682 -6.60 -18.78 -38.64
N HIS A 683 -6.15 -19.30 -39.79
CA HIS A 683 -6.52 -18.79 -41.11
C HIS A 683 -8.03 -18.89 -41.38
N THR A 684 -8.70 -19.96 -40.93
CA THR A 684 -10.17 -20.05 -40.98
C THR A 684 -10.84 -18.97 -40.13
N LYS A 685 -10.34 -18.73 -38.90
CA LYS A 685 -10.84 -17.68 -38.01
C LYS A 685 -10.65 -16.29 -38.62
N LEU A 686 -9.49 -15.99 -39.21
CA LEU A 686 -9.21 -14.72 -39.90
C LEU A 686 -10.17 -14.49 -41.08
N ARG A 687 -10.44 -15.51 -41.90
CA ARG A 687 -11.44 -15.44 -43.00
C ARG A 687 -12.85 -15.15 -42.48
N LEU A 688 -13.24 -15.68 -41.32
CA LEU A 688 -14.52 -15.36 -40.69
C LEU A 688 -14.57 -13.93 -40.15
N CYS A 689 -13.48 -13.45 -39.52
CA CYS A 689 -13.38 -12.07 -39.06
C CYS A 689 -13.46 -11.06 -40.21
N PHE A 690 -12.79 -11.31 -41.34
CA PHE A 690 -12.93 -10.45 -42.51
C PHE A 690 -14.33 -10.49 -43.15
N LYS A 691 -15.07 -11.61 -43.08
CA LYS A 691 -16.49 -11.66 -43.53
C LYS A 691 -17.37 -10.71 -42.70
N ASP A 692 -17.24 -10.75 -41.38
CA ASP A 692 -18.00 -9.87 -40.49
C ASP A 692 -17.56 -8.41 -40.65
N PHE A 693 -16.25 -8.14 -40.74
CA PHE A 693 -15.69 -6.81 -40.99
C PHE A 693 -16.24 -6.18 -42.28
N ILE A 694 -16.23 -6.89 -43.42
CA ILE A 694 -16.78 -6.40 -44.69
C ILE A 694 -18.28 -6.10 -44.55
N LYS A 695 -19.04 -6.99 -43.88
CA LYS A 695 -20.47 -6.76 -43.63
C LYS A 695 -20.69 -5.48 -42.81
N LYS A 696 -19.99 -5.33 -41.69
CA LYS A 696 -20.07 -4.13 -40.83
C LYS A 696 -19.65 -2.85 -41.55
N CYS A 697 -18.66 -2.92 -42.43
CA CYS A 697 -18.29 -1.82 -43.32
C CYS A 697 -19.44 -1.43 -44.26
N GLY A 698 -20.14 -2.40 -44.86
CA GLY A 698 -21.34 -2.17 -45.66
C GLY A 698 -22.48 -1.53 -44.84
N ASP A 699 -22.78 -2.10 -43.66
CA ASP A 699 -23.79 -1.57 -42.75
C ASP A 699 -23.49 -0.11 -42.35
N ALA A 700 -22.22 0.20 -42.07
CA ALA A 700 -21.73 1.54 -41.72
C ALA A 700 -21.79 2.54 -42.88
N LEU A 701 -21.47 2.12 -44.11
CA LEU A 701 -21.65 2.96 -45.30
C LEU A 701 -23.11 3.30 -45.53
N GLN A 702 -24.02 2.34 -45.32
CA GLN A 702 -25.45 2.55 -45.46
C GLN A 702 -25.99 3.50 -44.37
N LYS A 703 -25.57 3.34 -43.11
CA LYS A 703 -25.91 4.29 -42.03
C LYS A 703 -25.31 5.68 -42.27
N ASN A 704 -24.07 5.79 -42.75
CA ASN A 704 -23.47 7.09 -43.09
C ASN A 704 -24.22 7.78 -44.23
N LYS A 705 -24.66 7.04 -45.26
CA LYS A 705 -25.45 7.57 -46.39
C LYS A 705 -26.76 8.25 -45.97
N THR A 706 -27.37 7.82 -44.87
CA THR A 706 -28.58 8.47 -44.31
C THR A 706 -28.28 9.70 -43.45
N LEU A 707 -27.01 9.95 -43.11
CA LEU A 707 -26.58 10.98 -42.16
C LEU A 707 -25.72 12.11 -42.77
N ILE A 708 -25.28 11.97 -44.03
CA ILE A 708 -24.46 12.96 -44.73
C ILE A 708 -25.24 14.23 -45.15
N THR A 709 -24.55 15.37 -45.15
CA THR A 709 -25.02 16.62 -45.77
C THR A 709 -24.77 16.62 -47.29
N HIS A 710 -25.32 17.62 -48.00
CA HIS A 710 -25.20 17.70 -49.46
C HIS A 710 -23.75 17.85 -49.96
N GLU A 711 -22.89 18.50 -49.17
CA GLU A 711 -21.46 18.69 -49.43
C GLU A 711 -20.67 17.37 -49.29
N GLN A 712 -21.07 16.49 -48.36
CA GLN A 712 -20.40 15.20 -48.12
C GLN A 712 -20.77 14.11 -49.14
N LYS A 713 -21.62 14.40 -50.15
CA LYS A 713 -22.03 13.43 -51.19
C LYS A 713 -20.89 12.93 -52.08
N GLU A 714 -19.81 13.68 -52.22
CA GLU A 714 -18.61 13.24 -52.97
C GLU A 714 -17.72 12.35 -52.12
N TYR A 715 -17.51 12.73 -50.86
CA TYR A 715 -16.81 11.92 -49.88
C TYR A 715 -17.46 10.53 -49.70
N GLN A 716 -18.79 10.46 -49.56
CA GLN A 716 -19.52 9.18 -49.50
C GLN A 716 -19.37 8.35 -50.79
N ARG A 717 -19.38 8.98 -51.98
CA ARG A 717 -19.15 8.27 -53.25
C ARG A 717 -17.75 7.67 -53.32
N GLU A 718 -16.75 8.35 -52.77
CA GLU A 718 -15.37 7.86 -52.73
C GLU A 718 -15.20 6.74 -51.70
N LEU A 719 -15.82 6.83 -50.52
CA LEU A 719 -15.89 5.72 -49.56
C LEU A 719 -16.60 4.49 -50.16
N GLU A 720 -17.69 4.69 -50.91
CA GLU A 720 -18.38 3.62 -51.63
C GLU A 720 -17.45 2.96 -52.68
N ARG A 721 -16.70 3.74 -53.47
CA ARG A 721 -15.70 3.20 -54.43
C ARG A 721 -14.58 2.40 -53.75
N ASN A 722 -14.02 2.94 -52.68
CA ASN A 722 -12.96 2.28 -51.91
C ASN A 722 -13.47 0.97 -51.29
N TYR A 723 -14.71 0.93 -50.81
CA TYR A 723 -15.34 -0.28 -50.30
C TYR A 723 -15.55 -1.37 -51.37
N HIS A 724 -16.03 -1.00 -52.56
CA HIS A 724 -16.16 -1.97 -53.65
C HIS A 724 -14.78 -2.52 -54.05
N THR A 725 -13.80 -1.64 -54.23
CA THR A 725 -12.40 -2.03 -54.56
C THR A 725 -11.78 -2.94 -53.49
N PHE A 726 -12.01 -2.64 -52.21
CA PHE A 726 -11.57 -3.45 -51.07
C PHE A 726 -12.25 -4.83 -51.05
N ARG A 727 -13.58 -4.84 -51.18
CA ARG A 727 -14.40 -6.06 -51.21
C ARG A 727 -14.01 -6.97 -52.38
N ASP A 728 -13.82 -6.43 -53.57
CA ASP A 728 -13.54 -7.22 -54.77
C ASP A 728 -12.16 -7.87 -54.71
N LYS A 729 -11.14 -7.16 -54.18
CA LYS A 729 -9.80 -7.73 -53.95
C LYS A 729 -9.77 -8.82 -52.88
N ILE A 730 -10.58 -8.71 -51.83
CA ILE A 730 -10.57 -9.65 -50.69
C ILE A 730 -11.54 -10.83 -50.91
N SER A 731 -12.60 -10.65 -51.69
CA SER A 731 -13.57 -11.70 -52.07
C SER A 731 -12.93 -13.04 -52.48
N PRO A 732 -11.93 -13.11 -53.40
CA PRO A 732 -11.28 -14.37 -53.76
C PRO A 732 -10.56 -15.05 -52.59
N MET A 733 -9.95 -14.29 -51.67
CA MET A 733 -9.22 -14.82 -50.51
C MET A 733 -10.17 -15.38 -49.43
N ILE A 734 -11.35 -14.79 -49.31
CA ILE A 734 -12.39 -15.24 -48.37
C ILE A 734 -13.21 -16.40 -48.93
N SER A 735 -13.44 -16.44 -50.24
CA SER A 735 -14.30 -17.42 -50.92
C SER A 735 -13.74 -18.85 -50.85
N THR A 736 -14.55 -19.82 -50.47
CA THR A 736 -14.11 -21.23 -50.27
C THR A 736 -14.09 -22.04 -51.58
N THR A 737 -13.91 -21.40 -52.73
CA THR A 737 -14.38 -21.91 -54.04
C THR A 737 -13.26 -22.46 -54.94
N THR A 738 -12.26 -23.12 -54.37
CA THR A 738 -11.21 -23.86 -55.13
C THR A 738 -10.87 -25.26 -54.57
N LEU A 739 -11.80 -25.88 -53.82
CA LEU A 739 -11.72 -27.33 -53.47
C LEU A 739 -12.89 -28.16 -54.05
N ARG A 740 -13.38 -27.79 -55.24
CA ARG A 740 -14.14 -28.74 -56.07
C ARG A 740 -13.16 -29.71 -56.74
N LYS A 741 -12.92 -30.87 -56.10
CA LYS A 741 -12.34 -32.04 -56.79
C LYS A 741 -13.11 -32.29 -58.11
N PRO A 742 -12.44 -32.51 -59.25
CA PRO A 742 -13.14 -32.91 -60.46
C PRO A 742 -13.77 -34.28 -60.23
N ARG A 743 -15.10 -34.35 -60.24
CA ARG A 743 -15.83 -35.62 -60.24
C ARG A 743 -15.63 -36.28 -61.61
N HIS A 744 -14.66 -37.18 -61.70
CA HIS A 744 -14.52 -38.07 -62.84
C HIS A 744 -15.82 -38.88 -63.00
N HIS A 745 -16.41 -38.83 -64.19
CA HIS A 745 -17.44 -39.78 -64.59
C HIS A 745 -16.85 -41.20 -64.61
N LYS A 746 -17.55 -42.15 -63.98
CA LYS A 746 -17.82 -43.47 -64.54
C LYS A 746 -19.21 -43.95 -64.11
N ARG A 747 -19.90 -44.61 -65.04
CA ARG A 747 -21.20 -45.29 -64.85
C ARG A 747 -20.98 -46.72 -64.32
N GLU A 748 -22.08 -47.44 -64.12
CA GLU A 748 -22.20 -48.85 -63.67
C GLU A 748 -22.13 -49.00 -62.14
N GLY A 749 -23.05 -49.71 -61.45
CA GLY A 749 -24.33 -50.28 -61.89
C GLY A 749 -25.04 -51.06 -60.76
N LYS A 750 -26.36 -51.26 -60.90
CA LYS A 750 -27.28 -52.17 -60.15
C LYS A 750 -27.62 -51.89 -58.66
N GLU A 751 -28.93 -51.83 -58.42
CA GLU A 751 -29.76 -52.54 -57.40
C GLU A 751 -29.15 -52.83 -56.00
N SER A 752 -29.79 -52.55 -54.86
CA SER A 752 -31.18 -52.93 -54.52
C SER A 752 -31.70 -52.32 -53.18
N ARG A 753 -32.94 -52.70 -52.79
CA ARG A 753 -33.83 -52.18 -51.71
C ARG A 753 -33.39 -52.34 -50.24
N SER A 754 -34.14 -51.63 -49.37
CA SER A 754 -34.59 -51.99 -47.98
C SER A 754 -33.85 -51.23 -46.86
N LYS A 755 -34.44 -50.21 -46.20
CA LYS A 755 -35.49 -50.16 -45.13
C LYS A 755 -35.00 -50.55 -43.72
N ARG A 756 -35.24 -49.61 -42.77
CA ARG A 756 -35.33 -49.78 -41.29
C ARG A 756 -34.00 -50.14 -40.59
N GLN A 757 -33.80 -49.88 -39.28
CA GLN A 757 -34.70 -49.33 -38.25
C GLN A 757 -33.93 -48.42 -37.25
N SER A 758 -34.66 -47.83 -36.31
CA SER A 758 -34.16 -47.10 -35.14
C SER A 758 -33.56 -48.03 -34.07
N ASP A 759 -32.78 -47.46 -33.14
CA ASP A 759 -32.98 -47.46 -31.66
C ASP A 759 -31.65 -46.98 -31.03
N VAL A 760 -31.59 -45.88 -30.26
CA VAL A 760 -32.11 -45.60 -28.89
C VAL A 760 -31.24 -46.21 -27.77
N ASN A 761 -30.90 -45.33 -26.81
CA ASN A 761 -30.14 -45.48 -25.55
C ASN A 761 -28.67 -45.00 -25.58
N SER A 762 -28.22 -44.02 -24.77
CA SER A 762 -28.53 -43.52 -23.41
C SER A 762 -27.61 -44.10 -22.30
N SER A 763 -26.77 -43.19 -21.76
CA SER A 763 -25.95 -43.22 -20.53
C SER A 763 -24.85 -42.16 -20.77
N VAL A 764 -24.82 -40.98 -20.14
CA VAL A 764 -24.76 -40.69 -18.69
C VAL A 764 -23.53 -41.31 -18.04
N CYS A 765 -22.42 -40.58 -18.09
CA CYS A 765 -21.66 -40.12 -16.93
C CYS A 765 -20.98 -38.80 -17.30
#